data_AF-A0A0E0KEK6-F1
#
_entry.id   AF-A0A0E0KEK6-F1
#
_cell.length_a   1.000
_cell.length_b   1.000
_cell.length_c   1.000
_cell.angle_alpha   90.00
_cell.angle_beta   90.00
_cell.angle_gamma   90.00
#
_symmetry.space_group_name_H-M   'P 1'
#
loop_
_entity.id
_entity.type
_entity.pdbx_description
1 polymer ?
#
loop_
_entity_poly.entity_id
_entity_poly.type
_entity_poly.pdbx_seq_one_letter_code
_entity_poly.pdbx_strand_id
1 'polypeptide(L)'
;MARMLLHGVIDAKIVEADLSVTSDGQLRPSRKTLMKRKVFSWIKKKLPFCNSCQTQQVENAVGLGPLSGMLYATVDIDKARVGRTRMVEPTGKPQWKESFHIYCAHDAGDVIFTVKADNTVGATLIGRAYLPVDSGIAAGVPVSDLWLPICDDNRRPLDGGDKIRVQLRFTDVAADPTARWGAGVGSAAYQGVPRTFFPQRRGCRVRLYQDAHIADGFAPRIQLAGRRRYEPRRCWEDVFDAINNARRMVYVAGWSVNTDVALVRRTSSSETLGELLKRKAEQGVTVLLLVWNDRTSVGLGPIRRDGLMATHDEDTARYFERSKVHCVLCPRNPDQGRSYVQDVETATMFTHHQKTVIVDGGGSGNTAPGLVSFLGGIDLCDGRYDTQEHPLFRTLDTTHHSDFHQPNFPGASIAKGGPREPWHDIHCRVEGPAAWDVLDNFEQRWRKQAGEGKDNLLVTLDRSMAAREATQNDPEYWNVQVFRSIDGGAAAGFPENPDDAAAAGLVSGKDHVIERSIQDAYIHAIRRARDFIYIENQYFLGSSYAWRSGEGVTKVEEINALHLIPRELSLKIASKIDAGERFAVYVVVPMWPEGVPESDSVQAILDWQRRTMEMMYRDVAVAIQAKGIRADPTDYLNFFCLGNRERAVPGGDKYKPPEHPDPDTDYMRAQNARRFMIYVHAKTMIVDDEYIIVGSANINQRSMDGGRDTEIAMGAYQPNYLASGNRPARGQVHGFRLALWHEHLGRSVSAAGGAVGDLLRPSSLACVKLVSQAAKRHWEAFASGDYAPPREDLPGHLMAYPVSWTGGGGNDGKLVGVTEMFPDTKAKVLGAKSAVLPPILTT
;
A
#
# COMPACT_ATOMS: atom_id res chain seq x y z
N MET A 1 15.74 18.19 -25.42
CA MET A 1 14.40 18.80 -25.27
C MET A 1 14.25 19.25 -23.83
N ALA A 2 13.66 20.42 -23.61
CA ALA A 2 13.34 20.88 -22.25
C ALA A 2 12.31 19.92 -21.64
N ARG A 3 12.53 19.50 -20.38
CA ARG A 3 11.53 18.73 -19.63
C ARG A 3 10.75 19.71 -18.76
N MET A 4 9.44 19.54 -18.70
CA MET A 4 8.55 20.33 -17.86
C MET A 4 7.87 19.43 -16.84
N LEU A 5 7.64 19.94 -15.64
CA LEU A 5 6.89 19.23 -14.60
C LEU A 5 5.40 19.26 -14.93
N LEU A 6 4.81 18.07 -15.10
CA LEU A 6 3.36 17.87 -15.14
C LEU A 6 2.92 17.37 -13.76
N HIS A 7 2.50 18.30 -12.90
CA HIS A 7 1.94 18.00 -11.57
C HIS A 7 0.46 18.40 -11.53
N GLY A 8 -0.41 17.41 -11.57
CA GLY A 8 -1.86 17.65 -11.69
C GLY A 8 -2.57 16.46 -12.29
N VAL A 9 -3.47 16.72 -13.24
CA VAL A 9 -4.25 15.69 -13.92
C VAL A 9 -4.20 15.87 -15.43
N ILE A 10 -4.02 14.76 -16.15
CA ILE A 10 -4.22 14.68 -17.59
C ILE A 10 -5.53 13.93 -17.85
N ASP A 11 -6.51 14.62 -18.42
CA ASP A 11 -7.67 13.97 -19.05
C ASP A 11 -7.31 13.66 -20.51
N ALA A 12 -7.20 12.38 -20.84
CA ALA A 12 -6.83 11.92 -22.19
C ALA A 12 -7.92 11.03 -22.78
N LYS A 13 -8.12 11.09 -24.10
CA LYS A 13 -8.98 10.16 -24.83
C LYS A 13 -8.24 9.59 -26.02
N ILE A 14 -8.18 8.26 -26.09
CA ILE A 14 -7.69 7.55 -27.28
C ILE A 14 -8.92 7.16 -28.11
N VAL A 15 -9.10 7.81 -29.25
CA VAL A 15 -10.31 7.66 -30.06
C VAL A 15 -10.19 6.43 -30.96
N GLU A 16 -9.26 6.49 -31.90
CA GLU A 16 -9.05 5.49 -32.94
C GLU A 16 -7.64 5.59 -33.52
N ALA A 17 -7.24 4.59 -34.30
CA ALA A 17 -6.06 4.68 -35.17
C ALA A 17 -6.45 4.39 -36.63
N ASP A 18 -5.68 4.92 -37.55
CA ASP A 18 -5.70 4.56 -38.97
C ASP A 18 -4.40 3.83 -39.27
N LEU A 19 -4.49 2.51 -39.41
CA LEU A 19 -3.36 1.59 -39.55
C LEU A 19 -3.36 1.01 -40.96
N SER A 20 -2.18 1.04 -41.57
CA SER A 20 -1.92 0.52 -42.90
C SER A 20 -2.04 -1.00 -42.93
N VAL A 21 -2.84 -1.49 -43.88
CA VAL A 21 -3.02 -2.92 -44.15
C VAL A 21 -2.35 -3.32 -45.47
N THR A 22 -2.00 -4.58 -45.57
CA THR A 22 -1.53 -5.29 -46.75
C THR A 22 -2.71 -5.57 -47.68
N SER A 23 -2.44 -5.99 -48.93
CA SER A 23 -3.47 -6.29 -49.93
C SER A 23 -4.43 -7.41 -49.53
N ASP A 24 -3.99 -8.30 -48.63
CA ASP A 24 -4.72 -9.39 -48.00
C ASP A 24 -5.43 -8.99 -46.69
N GLY A 25 -5.48 -7.69 -46.38
CA GLY A 25 -6.22 -7.14 -45.24
C GLY A 25 -5.51 -7.27 -43.89
N GLN A 26 -4.29 -7.81 -43.85
CA GLN A 26 -3.49 -7.94 -42.63
C GLN A 26 -2.71 -6.65 -42.33
N LEU A 27 -2.47 -6.30 -41.07
CA LEU A 27 -1.65 -5.13 -40.73
C LEU A 27 -0.25 -5.23 -41.35
N ARG A 28 0.26 -4.13 -41.91
CA ARG A 28 1.61 -4.11 -42.51
C ARG A 28 2.68 -4.33 -41.43
N PRO A 29 3.58 -5.32 -41.59
CA PRO A 29 4.65 -5.54 -40.62
C PRO A 29 5.64 -4.37 -40.64
N SER A 30 6.11 -3.97 -39.46
CA SER A 30 7.16 -2.94 -39.34
C SER A 30 8.43 -3.33 -40.11
N ARG A 31 9.25 -2.34 -40.50
CA ARG A 31 10.55 -2.57 -41.17
C ARG A 31 11.48 -3.49 -40.36
N LYS A 32 11.38 -3.44 -39.03
CA LYS A 32 12.10 -4.30 -38.07
C LYS A 32 11.59 -5.74 -38.10
N THR A 33 10.27 -5.93 -38.18
CA THR A 33 9.63 -7.24 -38.38
C THR A 33 10.03 -7.84 -39.73
N LEU A 34 10.08 -7.02 -40.79
CA LEU A 34 10.58 -7.41 -42.11
C LEU A 34 12.07 -7.78 -42.08
N MET A 35 12.92 -7.05 -41.34
CA MET A 35 14.33 -7.42 -41.15
C MET A 35 14.48 -8.73 -40.40
N LYS A 36 13.75 -8.93 -39.29
CA LYS A 36 13.75 -10.21 -38.57
C LYS A 36 13.26 -11.35 -39.46
N ARG A 37 12.22 -11.12 -40.28
CA ARG A 37 11.76 -12.10 -41.30
C ARG A 37 12.86 -12.41 -42.31
N LYS A 38 13.62 -11.42 -42.78
CA LYS A 38 14.75 -11.62 -43.70
C LYS A 38 15.90 -12.41 -43.05
N VAL A 39 16.26 -12.08 -41.81
CA VAL A 39 17.29 -12.80 -41.03
C VAL A 39 16.84 -14.24 -40.75
N PHE A 40 15.60 -14.42 -40.33
CA PHE A 40 15.01 -15.74 -40.07
C PHE A 40 14.91 -16.57 -41.36
N SER A 41 14.49 -15.96 -42.47
CA SER A 41 14.49 -16.59 -43.80
C SER A 41 15.90 -16.99 -44.25
N TRP A 42 16.91 -16.18 -43.93
CA TRP A 42 18.32 -16.49 -44.19
C TRP A 42 18.83 -17.67 -43.35
N ILE A 43 18.47 -17.73 -42.06
CA ILE A 43 18.76 -18.86 -41.17
C ILE A 43 18.06 -20.14 -41.67
N LYS A 44 16.79 -20.03 -42.07
CA LYS A 44 15.98 -21.13 -42.64
C LYS A 44 16.61 -21.71 -43.91
N LYS A 45 17.17 -20.86 -44.78
CA LYS A 45 17.91 -21.31 -45.98
C LYS A 45 19.19 -22.11 -45.66
N LYS A 46 19.70 -22.05 -44.43
CA LYS A 46 20.92 -22.76 -44.01
C LYS A 46 20.67 -24.03 -43.17
N LEU A 47 19.43 -24.34 -42.81
CA LEU A 47 19.05 -25.50 -41.99
C LEU A 47 17.93 -26.31 -42.70
N PRO A 48 18.24 -27.43 -43.39
CA PRO A 48 17.31 -28.11 -44.29
C PRO A 48 16.40 -29.12 -43.57
N PHE A 49 15.82 -28.79 -42.42
CA PHE A 49 14.83 -29.63 -41.72
C PHE A 49 13.76 -28.78 -41.03
N CYS A 50 12.72 -28.38 -41.77
CA CYS A 50 11.46 -27.92 -41.16
C CYS A 50 10.30 -28.02 -42.15
N ASN A 51 9.34 -28.90 -41.86
CA ASN A 51 8.06 -28.99 -42.57
C ASN A 51 7.23 -27.71 -42.36
N SER A 52 6.33 -27.43 -43.31
CA SER A 52 5.49 -26.22 -43.35
C SER A 52 4.68 -25.98 -42.07
N CYS A 53 4.21 -27.03 -41.39
CA CYS A 53 3.38 -26.93 -40.18
C CYS A 53 4.15 -26.45 -38.93
N GLN A 54 5.43 -26.82 -38.77
CA GLN A 54 6.30 -26.30 -37.70
C GLN A 54 6.73 -24.85 -37.95
N THR A 55 6.82 -24.44 -39.22
CA THR A 55 7.27 -23.10 -39.59
C THR A 55 6.34 -22.02 -39.03
N GLN A 56 5.03 -22.22 -39.09
CA GLN A 56 4.06 -21.21 -38.67
C GLN A 56 4.02 -21.06 -37.14
N GLN A 57 4.18 -22.16 -36.40
CA GLN A 57 4.32 -22.12 -34.94
C GLN A 57 5.62 -21.43 -34.52
N VAL A 58 6.74 -21.68 -35.21
CA VAL A 58 8.01 -20.99 -34.94
C VAL A 58 7.94 -19.52 -35.35
N GLU A 59 7.39 -19.18 -36.51
CA GLU A 59 7.18 -17.78 -36.94
C GLU A 59 6.30 -17.02 -35.95
N ASN A 60 5.22 -17.63 -35.44
CA ASN A 60 4.44 -17.06 -34.35
C ASN A 60 5.30 -16.90 -33.07
N ALA A 61 6.11 -17.91 -32.71
CA ALA A 61 7.03 -17.91 -31.55
C ALA A 61 8.15 -16.86 -31.61
N VAL A 62 8.52 -16.34 -32.79
CA VAL A 62 9.49 -15.23 -32.97
C VAL A 62 8.84 -13.88 -33.30
N GLY A 63 7.50 -13.79 -33.28
CA GLY A 63 6.75 -12.56 -33.61
C GLY A 63 6.77 -12.20 -35.10
N LEU A 64 6.89 -13.21 -35.97
CA LEU A 64 6.96 -13.12 -37.44
C LEU A 64 5.70 -13.65 -38.15
N GLY A 65 4.70 -14.16 -37.43
CA GLY A 65 3.39 -14.52 -37.98
C GLY A 65 2.60 -13.33 -38.54
N PRO A 66 1.42 -13.56 -39.16
CA PRO A 66 0.45 -12.49 -39.40
C PRO A 66 0.17 -11.72 -38.10
N LEU A 67 -0.05 -10.40 -38.17
CA LEU A 67 -0.47 -9.59 -37.02
C LEU A 67 -1.93 -9.91 -36.70
N SER A 68 -2.18 -11.11 -36.16
CA SER A 68 -3.50 -11.64 -35.81
C SER A 68 -3.85 -11.46 -34.32
N GLY A 69 -3.08 -10.66 -33.60
CA GLY A 69 -3.28 -10.39 -32.18
C GLY A 69 -4.13 -9.18 -31.90
N MET A 70 -4.80 -9.14 -30.75
CA MET A 70 -5.68 -8.05 -30.36
C MET A 70 -4.91 -6.73 -30.22
N LEU A 71 -5.46 -5.63 -30.70
CA LEU A 71 -4.84 -4.32 -30.67
C LEU A 71 -5.16 -3.58 -29.37
N TYR A 72 -4.18 -2.86 -28.84
CA TYR A 72 -4.39 -1.90 -27.77
C TYR A 72 -3.42 -0.72 -27.92
N ALA A 73 -3.78 0.38 -27.27
CA ALA A 73 -2.95 1.56 -27.17
C ALA A 73 -2.61 1.85 -25.70
N THR A 74 -1.51 2.56 -25.48
CA THR A 74 -1.09 2.98 -24.13
C THR A 74 -0.74 4.45 -24.11
N VAL A 75 -0.92 5.08 -22.96
CA VAL A 75 -0.46 6.43 -22.67
C VAL A 75 0.74 6.33 -21.74
N ASP A 76 1.85 6.93 -22.13
CA ASP A 76 3.07 7.05 -21.36
C ASP A 76 3.39 8.55 -21.15
N ILE A 77 3.81 8.94 -19.94
CA ILE A 77 4.41 10.26 -19.70
C ILE A 77 5.92 10.07 -19.72
N ASP A 78 6.55 10.46 -20.83
CA ASP A 78 7.92 10.08 -21.19
C ASP A 78 8.11 8.55 -21.05
N LYS A 79 8.70 8.10 -19.95
CA LYS A 79 9.02 6.68 -19.72
C LYS A 79 8.07 5.96 -18.77
N ALA A 80 7.14 6.67 -18.14
CA ALA A 80 6.21 6.11 -17.16
C ALA A 80 4.88 5.74 -17.85
N ARG A 81 4.51 4.45 -17.81
CA ARG A 81 3.18 4.00 -18.25
C ARG A 81 2.12 4.52 -17.28
N VAL A 82 1.14 5.25 -17.80
CA VAL A 82 0.08 5.86 -16.98
C VAL A 82 -1.33 5.40 -17.36
N GLY A 83 -1.51 4.79 -18.53
CA GLY A 83 -2.80 4.23 -18.95
C GLY A 83 -2.66 3.25 -20.11
N ARG A 84 -3.66 2.38 -20.26
CA ARG A 84 -3.76 1.39 -21.33
C ARG A 84 -5.24 1.26 -21.72
N THR A 85 -5.51 1.13 -23.01
CA THR A 85 -6.86 0.81 -23.49
C THR A 85 -7.16 -0.67 -23.36
N ARG A 86 -8.44 -1.02 -23.38
CA ARG A 86 -8.87 -2.40 -23.65
C ARG A 86 -8.30 -2.93 -24.98
N MET A 87 -8.31 -4.25 -25.09
CA MET A 87 -7.96 -4.95 -26.32
C MET A 87 -9.15 -4.96 -27.30
N VAL A 88 -8.87 -4.71 -28.59
CA VAL A 88 -9.86 -4.73 -29.69
C VAL A 88 -9.38 -5.59 -30.85
N GLU A 89 -10.28 -6.00 -31.74
CA GLU A 89 -9.91 -6.80 -32.90
C GLU A 89 -8.92 -6.09 -33.83
N PRO A 90 -7.99 -6.82 -34.48
CA PRO A 90 -6.99 -6.27 -35.37
C PRO A 90 -7.58 -5.83 -36.71
N THR A 91 -8.17 -4.64 -36.72
CA THR A 91 -8.65 -3.99 -37.94
C THR A 91 -7.68 -2.89 -38.39
N GLY A 92 -7.79 -2.42 -39.64
CA GLY A 92 -7.07 -1.23 -40.10
C GLY A 92 -7.57 0.07 -39.45
N LYS A 93 -8.73 0.05 -38.79
CA LYS A 93 -9.34 1.22 -38.13
C LYS A 93 -9.84 0.86 -36.73
N PRO A 94 -8.95 0.47 -35.80
CA PRO A 94 -9.37 0.12 -34.44
C PRO A 94 -9.96 1.34 -33.75
N GLN A 95 -11.09 1.15 -33.07
CA GLN A 95 -11.75 2.19 -32.28
C GLN A 95 -11.78 1.76 -30.81
N TRP A 96 -11.10 2.54 -29.95
CA TRP A 96 -11.13 2.33 -28.50
C TRP A 96 -12.17 3.22 -27.84
N LYS A 97 -12.20 4.51 -28.24
CA LYS A 97 -13.06 5.56 -27.69
C LYS A 97 -12.95 5.68 -26.16
N GLU A 98 -11.77 5.42 -25.63
CA GLU A 98 -11.56 5.25 -24.19
C GLU A 98 -10.94 6.50 -23.56
N SER A 99 -11.50 6.91 -22.43
CA SER A 99 -11.10 8.13 -21.69
C SER A 99 -10.36 7.75 -20.42
N PHE A 100 -9.34 8.53 -20.08
CA PHE A 100 -8.46 8.33 -18.93
C PHE A 100 -8.40 9.60 -18.10
N HIS A 101 -8.48 9.45 -16.79
CA HIS A 101 -8.21 10.49 -15.81
C HIS A 101 -6.89 10.16 -15.10
N ILE A 102 -5.79 10.77 -15.55
CA ILE A 102 -4.43 10.38 -15.18
C ILE A 102 -3.86 11.38 -14.19
N TYR A 103 -3.65 10.95 -12.94
CA TYR A 103 -2.81 11.70 -12.01
C TYR A 103 -1.35 11.72 -12.51
N CYS A 104 -0.72 12.88 -12.47
CA CYS A 104 0.66 13.05 -12.91
C CYS A 104 1.48 13.86 -11.91
N ALA A 105 2.76 13.48 -11.79
CA ALA A 105 3.79 14.13 -10.99
C ALA A 105 5.17 13.96 -11.66
N HIS A 106 5.23 14.18 -12.99
CA HIS A 106 6.32 13.73 -13.84
C HIS A 106 7.06 14.88 -14.52
N ASP A 107 8.38 14.84 -14.56
CA ASP A 107 9.16 15.66 -15.47
C ASP A 107 9.12 15.03 -16.87
N ALA A 108 8.56 15.69 -17.87
CA ALA A 108 8.28 15.10 -19.17
C ALA A 108 8.68 16.01 -20.34
N GLY A 109 9.20 15.39 -21.41
CA GLY A 109 9.37 16.06 -22.71
C GLY A 109 8.21 15.78 -23.66
N ASP A 110 7.65 14.56 -23.62
CA ASP A 110 6.56 14.11 -24.49
C ASP A 110 5.50 13.35 -23.67
N VAL A 111 4.23 13.49 -24.04
CA VAL A 111 3.21 12.46 -23.79
C VAL A 111 3.21 11.52 -24.99
N ILE A 112 3.35 10.22 -24.76
CA ILE A 112 3.61 9.22 -25.80
C ILE A 112 2.43 8.26 -25.87
N PHE A 113 1.93 8.04 -27.08
CA PHE A 113 0.90 7.05 -27.36
C PHE A 113 1.51 5.87 -28.10
N THR A 114 1.47 4.68 -27.51
CA THR A 114 2.08 3.48 -28.10
C THR A 114 1.00 2.52 -28.56
N VAL A 115 1.02 2.09 -29.82
CA VAL A 115 0.09 1.07 -30.36
C VAL A 115 0.80 -0.28 -30.44
N LYS A 116 0.13 -1.34 -29.95
CA LYS A 116 0.67 -2.70 -29.87
C LYS A 116 -0.37 -3.73 -30.30
N ALA A 117 0.10 -4.85 -30.83
CA ALA A 117 -0.70 -6.05 -31.06
C ALA A 117 -0.28 -7.14 -30.06
N ASP A 118 -1.23 -7.66 -29.28
CA ASP A 118 -1.00 -8.73 -28.32
C ASP A 118 -1.25 -10.09 -28.98
N ASN A 119 -0.17 -10.84 -29.20
CA ASN A 119 -0.22 -12.16 -29.81
C ASN A 119 0.01 -13.23 -28.74
N THR A 120 -0.32 -14.49 -29.01
CA THR A 120 -0.16 -15.64 -28.08
C THR A 120 1.26 -15.83 -27.52
N VAL A 121 2.26 -15.21 -28.15
CA VAL A 121 3.68 -15.32 -27.80
C VAL A 121 4.20 -14.05 -27.07
N GLY A 122 3.44 -12.95 -27.14
CA GLY A 122 3.76 -11.68 -26.52
C GLY A 122 3.44 -10.47 -27.41
N ALA A 123 3.35 -9.30 -26.78
CA ALA A 123 2.98 -8.06 -27.46
C ALA A 123 4.05 -7.59 -28.46
N THR A 124 3.62 -7.34 -29.69
CA THR A 124 4.40 -6.74 -30.78
C THR A 124 4.14 -5.24 -30.85
N LEU A 125 5.21 -4.43 -30.82
CA LEU A 125 5.12 -2.99 -31.02
C LEU A 125 4.81 -2.66 -32.49
N ILE A 126 3.74 -1.88 -32.72
CA ILE A 126 3.43 -1.32 -34.04
C ILE A 126 4.20 -0.01 -34.23
N GLY A 127 4.05 0.92 -33.28
CA GLY A 127 4.79 2.19 -33.29
C GLY A 127 4.36 3.13 -32.17
N ARG A 128 4.94 4.34 -32.17
CA ARG A 128 4.71 5.38 -31.15
C ARG A 128 4.38 6.72 -31.78
N ALA A 129 3.41 7.42 -31.23
CA ALA A 129 3.11 8.80 -31.54
C ALA A 129 3.53 9.70 -30.36
N TYR A 130 4.05 10.88 -30.66
CA TYR A 130 4.66 11.77 -29.67
C TYR A 130 3.95 13.11 -29.67
N LEU A 131 3.56 13.56 -28.48
CA LEU A 131 2.94 14.85 -28.26
C LEU A 131 3.83 15.68 -27.31
N PRO A 132 4.59 16.66 -27.83
CA PRO A 132 5.53 17.44 -27.03
C PRO A 132 4.83 18.24 -25.94
N VAL A 133 5.37 18.23 -24.73
CA VAL A 133 4.77 18.92 -23.56
C VAL A 133 4.85 20.45 -23.69
N ASP A 134 5.88 20.94 -24.37
CA ASP A 134 6.11 22.37 -24.65
C ASP A 134 5.15 22.95 -25.72
N SER A 135 4.30 22.14 -26.35
CA SER A 135 3.29 22.56 -27.34
C SER A 135 2.09 23.33 -26.75
N GLY A 136 2.19 23.83 -25.52
CA GLY A 136 1.11 24.48 -24.78
C GLY A 136 0.34 23.56 -23.83
N ILE A 137 0.65 22.26 -23.80
CA ILE A 137 0.02 21.28 -22.89
C ILE A 137 0.30 21.63 -21.44
N ALA A 138 1.55 21.94 -21.09
CA ALA A 138 1.89 22.36 -19.73
C ALA A 138 1.17 23.64 -19.30
N ALA A 139 0.74 24.49 -20.26
CA ALA A 139 -0.05 25.69 -20.02
C ALA A 139 -1.58 25.41 -19.98
N GLY A 140 -2.00 24.15 -20.09
CA GLY A 140 -3.41 23.73 -20.03
C GLY A 140 -4.21 23.94 -21.32
N VAL A 141 -3.54 24.22 -22.45
CA VAL A 141 -4.21 24.35 -23.75
C VAL A 141 -4.78 22.98 -24.17
N PRO A 142 -6.11 22.86 -24.40
CA PRO A 142 -6.72 21.58 -24.73
C PRO A 142 -6.37 21.15 -26.15
N VAL A 143 -5.99 19.89 -26.30
CA VAL A 143 -5.86 19.18 -27.57
C VAL A 143 -7.21 18.51 -27.85
N SER A 144 -8.06 19.17 -28.64
CA SER A 144 -9.45 18.75 -28.80
C SER A 144 -9.65 17.62 -29.82
N ASP A 145 -8.81 17.55 -30.86
CA ASP A 145 -8.88 16.52 -31.89
C ASP A 145 -7.62 16.50 -32.75
N LEU A 146 -6.63 15.67 -32.39
CA LEU A 146 -5.33 15.64 -33.07
C LEU A 146 -5.01 14.26 -33.62
N TRP A 147 -4.73 14.20 -34.92
CA TRP A 147 -4.13 13.05 -35.57
C TRP A 147 -2.61 13.14 -35.52
N LEU A 148 -2.00 12.29 -34.70
CA LEU A 148 -0.55 12.19 -34.59
C LEU A 148 -0.02 11.07 -35.49
N PRO A 149 1.07 11.30 -36.24
CA PRO A 149 1.73 10.24 -36.98
C PRO A 149 2.31 9.19 -36.02
N ILE A 150 2.10 7.92 -36.34
CA ILE A 150 2.76 6.81 -35.66
C ILE A 150 4.14 6.64 -36.29
N CYS A 151 5.16 6.59 -35.44
CA CYS A 151 6.56 6.59 -35.84
C CYS A 151 7.30 5.31 -35.42
N ASP A 152 8.43 5.07 -36.11
CA ASP A 152 9.41 4.04 -35.76
C ASP A 152 10.26 4.42 -34.52
N ASP A 153 11.17 3.53 -34.12
CA ASP A 153 12.09 3.75 -32.99
C ASP A 153 13.02 4.99 -33.18
N ASN A 154 13.14 5.52 -34.41
CA ASN A 154 13.92 6.72 -34.73
C ASN A 154 13.05 7.98 -34.87
N ARG A 155 11.80 7.93 -34.39
CA ARG A 155 10.79 9.01 -34.50
C ARG A 155 10.46 9.42 -35.94
N ARG A 156 10.68 8.54 -36.93
CA ARG A 156 10.26 8.79 -38.32
C ARG A 156 8.87 8.20 -38.54
N PRO A 157 7.94 8.92 -39.20
CA PRO A 157 6.63 8.38 -39.54
C PRO A 157 6.75 7.03 -40.27
N LEU A 158 5.86 6.10 -39.95
CA LEU A 158 5.82 4.81 -40.64
C LEU A 158 5.44 5.00 -42.12
N ASP A 159 6.05 4.21 -43.00
CA ASP A 159 5.85 4.29 -44.47
C ASP A 159 4.38 4.07 -44.88
N GLY A 160 3.59 3.43 -44.02
CA GLY A 160 2.16 3.19 -44.22
C GLY A 160 1.27 4.42 -44.03
N GLY A 161 1.82 5.52 -43.53
CA GLY A 161 1.05 6.72 -43.20
C GLY A 161 0.20 6.56 -41.94
N ASP A 162 0.54 5.60 -41.07
CA ASP A 162 -0.21 5.24 -39.87
C ASP A 162 -0.36 6.43 -38.90
N LYS A 163 -1.56 6.63 -38.34
CA LYS A 163 -1.84 7.74 -37.40
C LYS A 163 -2.73 7.29 -36.25
N ILE A 164 -2.66 8.00 -35.13
CA ILE A 164 -3.56 7.84 -33.98
C ILE A 164 -4.27 9.15 -33.67
N ARG A 165 -5.57 9.07 -33.39
CA ARG A 165 -6.42 10.21 -33.05
C ARG A 165 -6.61 10.30 -31.54
N VAL A 166 -6.19 11.42 -30.96
CA VAL A 166 -6.19 11.64 -29.51
C VAL A 166 -6.79 12.98 -29.12
N GLN A 167 -7.31 13.03 -27.91
CA GLN A 167 -7.69 14.26 -27.22
C GLN A 167 -6.96 14.29 -25.88
N LEU A 168 -6.55 15.48 -25.43
CA LEU A 168 -5.80 15.62 -24.18
C LEU A 168 -6.00 17.01 -23.57
N ARG A 169 -6.17 17.08 -22.26
CA ARG A 169 -6.08 18.32 -21.48
C ARG A 169 -5.30 18.07 -20.20
N PHE A 170 -4.30 18.90 -19.94
CA PHE A 170 -3.64 18.95 -18.63
C PHE A 170 -4.29 20.03 -17.77
N THR A 171 -4.50 19.71 -16.49
CA THR A 171 -4.95 20.64 -15.46
C THR A 171 -3.93 20.60 -14.33
N ASP A 172 -3.27 21.73 -14.09
CA ASP A 172 -2.33 21.89 -12.98
C ASP A 172 -3.02 21.63 -11.64
N VAL A 173 -2.29 21.05 -10.68
CA VAL A 173 -2.84 20.68 -9.36
C VAL A 173 -3.47 21.85 -8.62
N ALA A 174 -2.96 23.07 -8.75
CA ALA A 174 -3.52 24.25 -8.11
C ALA A 174 -4.81 24.74 -8.79
N ALA A 175 -5.00 24.40 -10.07
CA ALA A 175 -6.19 24.73 -10.85
C ALA A 175 -7.28 23.63 -10.79
N ASP A 176 -6.94 22.42 -10.36
CA ASP A 176 -7.88 21.32 -10.23
C ASP A 176 -8.85 21.55 -9.06
N PRO A 177 -10.15 21.78 -9.31
CA PRO A 177 -11.13 22.04 -8.27
C PRO A 177 -11.35 20.85 -7.32
N THR A 178 -10.98 19.64 -7.76
CA THR A 178 -11.13 18.41 -6.96
C THR A 178 -9.90 18.12 -6.09
N ALA A 179 -8.72 18.63 -6.47
CA ALA A 179 -7.49 18.46 -5.71
C ALA A 179 -7.51 19.21 -4.37
N ARG A 180 -8.28 20.31 -4.29
CA ARG A 180 -8.33 21.20 -3.11
C ARG A 180 -6.94 21.58 -2.61
N TRP A 181 -6.06 21.93 -3.54
CA TRP A 181 -4.64 22.11 -3.30
C TRP A 181 -4.34 23.00 -2.08
N GLY A 182 -3.73 22.40 -1.05
CA GLY A 182 -3.34 23.11 0.19
C GLY A 182 -4.50 23.63 1.06
N ALA A 183 -5.75 23.24 0.79
CA ALA A 183 -6.94 23.77 1.46
C ALA A 183 -7.50 22.85 2.57
N GLY A 184 -6.89 21.69 2.82
CA GLY A 184 -7.44 20.64 3.66
C GLY A 184 -8.76 20.07 3.14
N VAL A 185 -9.50 19.38 4.00
CA VAL A 185 -10.90 18.95 3.77
C VAL A 185 -11.82 20.17 3.67
N GLY A 186 -11.50 21.24 4.39
CA GLY A 186 -12.02 22.60 4.31
C GLY A 186 -13.49 22.85 4.67
N SER A 187 -14.45 21.99 4.33
CA SER A 187 -15.84 22.13 4.84
C SER A 187 -16.57 20.80 4.96
N ALA A 188 -17.63 20.78 5.78
CA ALA A 188 -18.56 19.65 5.92
C ALA A 188 -19.27 19.27 4.62
N ALA A 189 -19.24 20.15 3.60
CA ALA A 189 -19.82 19.92 2.28
C ALA A 189 -18.87 19.21 1.31
N TYR A 190 -17.66 18.82 1.75
CA TYR A 190 -16.74 18.03 0.93
C TYR A 190 -17.42 16.75 0.43
N GLN A 191 -17.28 16.50 -0.88
CA GLN A 191 -18.00 15.43 -1.59
C GLN A 191 -17.25 14.09 -1.57
N GLY A 192 -16.04 14.05 -1.02
CA GLY A 192 -15.16 12.90 -1.08
C GLY A 192 -14.15 12.98 -2.22
N VAL A 193 -13.35 11.92 -2.34
CA VAL A 193 -12.45 11.70 -3.47
C VAL A 193 -13.32 11.41 -4.70
N PRO A 194 -13.12 12.11 -5.83
CA PRO A 194 -13.92 11.91 -7.03
C PRO A 194 -13.54 10.61 -7.74
N ARG A 195 -14.41 10.13 -8.64
CA ARG A 195 -14.15 8.98 -9.53
C ARG A 195 -13.66 7.76 -8.75
N THR A 196 -14.46 7.30 -7.81
CA THR A 196 -14.19 6.05 -7.08
C THR A 196 -15.43 5.18 -7.08
N PHE A 197 -15.23 3.86 -7.01
CA PHE A 197 -16.32 2.89 -7.04
C PHE A 197 -17.31 3.11 -5.89
N PHE A 198 -16.81 3.28 -4.66
CA PHE A 198 -17.63 3.66 -3.52
C PHE A 198 -17.62 5.18 -3.29
N PRO A 199 -18.79 5.83 -3.16
CA PRO A 199 -18.88 7.24 -2.86
C PRO A 199 -18.62 7.52 -1.38
N GLN A 200 -18.37 8.77 -1.02
CA GLN A 200 -18.33 9.16 0.39
C GLN A 200 -19.69 8.98 1.04
N ARG A 201 -19.70 8.26 2.16
CA ARG A 201 -20.85 8.07 3.04
C ARG A 201 -20.84 9.09 4.17
N ARG A 202 -22.04 9.53 4.53
CA ARG A 202 -22.31 10.47 5.61
C ARG A 202 -23.08 9.73 6.70
N GLY A 203 -23.00 10.19 7.95
CA GLY A 203 -23.69 9.52 9.05
C GLY A 203 -22.98 8.24 9.50
N CYS A 204 -21.67 8.22 9.42
CA CYS A 204 -20.87 7.10 9.91
C CYS A 204 -20.39 7.35 11.34
N ARG A 205 -19.95 6.28 11.99
CA ARG A 205 -19.10 6.34 13.18
C ARG A 205 -17.83 5.54 12.91
N VAL A 206 -16.71 6.02 13.43
CA VAL A 206 -15.42 5.36 13.33
C VAL A 206 -14.80 5.24 14.71
N ARG A 207 -14.32 4.04 15.05
CA ARG A 207 -13.37 3.84 16.16
C ARG A 207 -12.02 3.50 15.57
N LEU A 208 -10.99 4.21 16.02
CA LEU A 208 -9.60 3.98 15.65
C LEU A 208 -8.95 3.13 16.73
N TYR A 209 -8.22 2.09 16.32
CA TYR A 209 -7.50 1.20 17.21
C TYR A 209 -6.00 1.36 17.00
N GLN A 210 -5.32 1.55 18.12
CA GLN A 210 -3.87 1.49 18.25
C GLN A 210 -3.58 0.09 18.80
N ASP A 211 -2.85 -0.71 18.03
CA ASP A 211 -2.56 -2.11 18.27
C ASP A 211 -3.80 -3.01 18.41
N ALA A 212 -3.57 -4.30 18.65
CA ALA A 212 -4.63 -5.27 18.89
C ALA A 212 -5.34 -5.02 20.23
N HIS A 213 -4.60 -4.52 21.23
CA HIS A 213 -5.08 -4.28 22.57
C HIS A 213 -4.38 -3.07 23.21
N ILE A 214 -5.00 -2.49 24.25
CA ILE A 214 -4.44 -1.39 25.03
C ILE A 214 -4.54 -1.75 26.51
N ALA A 215 -3.42 -1.70 27.22
CA ALA A 215 -3.36 -2.04 28.64
C ALA A 215 -4.24 -1.11 29.49
N ASP A 216 -4.85 -1.63 30.57
CA ASP A 216 -5.75 -0.85 31.46
C ASP A 216 -5.10 0.43 32.01
N GLY A 217 -3.79 0.41 32.25
CA GLY A 217 -3.04 1.55 32.79
C GLY A 217 -2.74 2.66 31.78
N PHE A 218 -2.95 2.42 30.47
CA PHE A 218 -2.65 3.40 29.43
C PHE A 218 -3.79 4.39 29.26
N ALA A 219 -3.68 5.52 29.96
CA ALA A 219 -4.66 6.60 29.95
C ALA A 219 -4.00 7.95 29.62
N PRO A 220 -3.60 8.18 28.35
CA PRO A 220 -2.97 9.44 27.95
C PRO A 220 -3.96 10.60 28.18
N ARG A 221 -3.50 11.64 28.87
CA ARG A 221 -4.32 12.82 29.20
C ARG A 221 -4.43 13.76 28.00
N ILE A 222 -5.27 13.40 27.04
CA ILE A 222 -5.46 14.14 25.79
C ILE A 222 -6.83 14.81 25.79
N GLN A 223 -6.85 16.12 25.58
CA GLN A 223 -8.07 16.93 25.54
C GLN A 223 -8.54 17.12 24.09
N LEU A 224 -9.81 16.77 23.85
CA LEU A 224 -10.52 17.01 22.59
C LEU A 224 -11.34 18.30 22.67
N ALA A 225 -11.86 18.73 21.52
CA ALA A 225 -12.86 19.80 21.47
C ALA A 225 -14.08 19.50 22.36
N GLY A 226 -14.67 20.55 22.93
CA GLY A 226 -15.79 20.43 23.87
C GLY A 226 -15.40 19.93 25.26
N ARG A 227 -14.11 20.02 25.65
CA ARG A 227 -13.55 19.55 26.93
C ARG A 227 -13.68 18.04 27.17
N ARG A 228 -13.96 17.26 26.11
CA ARG A 228 -13.96 15.79 26.15
C ARG A 228 -12.53 15.27 26.24
N ARG A 229 -12.36 14.04 26.70
CA ARG A 229 -11.05 13.35 26.71
C ARG A 229 -11.03 12.30 25.61
N TYR A 230 -9.86 12.10 25.03
CA TYR A 230 -9.63 10.96 24.16
C TYR A 230 -9.60 9.69 25.00
N GLU A 231 -10.26 8.63 24.52
CA GLU A 231 -10.31 7.32 25.15
C GLU A 231 -9.82 6.30 24.13
N PRO A 232 -8.67 5.65 24.37
CA PRO A 232 -8.23 4.52 23.57
C PRO A 232 -9.30 3.41 23.56
N ARG A 233 -9.39 2.68 22.44
CA ARG A 233 -10.29 1.54 22.27
C ARG A 233 -9.47 0.28 22.00
N ARG A 234 -10.05 -0.90 22.22
CA ARG A 234 -9.34 -2.19 22.16
C ARG A 234 -9.84 -3.01 20.98
N CYS A 235 -8.98 -3.21 19.98
CA CYS A 235 -9.38 -3.82 18.70
C CYS A 235 -9.94 -5.23 18.89
N TRP A 236 -9.15 -6.15 19.45
CA TRP A 236 -9.53 -7.56 19.52
C TRP A 236 -10.63 -7.83 20.55
N GLU A 237 -10.78 -6.99 21.58
CA GLU A 237 -11.95 -7.04 22.46
C GLU A 237 -13.23 -6.65 21.70
N ASP A 238 -13.21 -5.53 20.95
CA ASP A 238 -14.36 -5.10 20.17
C ASP A 238 -14.69 -6.09 19.03
N VAL A 239 -13.70 -6.73 18.41
CA VAL A 239 -13.90 -7.81 17.41
C VAL A 239 -14.51 -9.05 18.05
N PHE A 240 -13.99 -9.47 19.21
CA PHE A 240 -14.54 -10.61 19.95
C PHE A 240 -16.02 -10.36 20.32
N ASP A 241 -16.32 -9.20 20.90
CA ASP A 241 -17.68 -8.84 21.28
C ASP A 241 -18.61 -8.75 20.07
N ALA A 242 -18.13 -8.23 18.94
CA ALA A 242 -18.88 -8.16 17.69
C ALA A 242 -19.25 -9.56 17.16
N ILE A 243 -18.30 -10.48 17.07
CA ILE A 243 -18.54 -11.87 16.62
C ILE A 243 -19.44 -12.60 17.62
N ASN A 244 -19.19 -12.46 18.91
CA ASN A 244 -19.94 -13.16 19.94
C ASN A 244 -21.43 -12.74 19.94
N ASN A 245 -21.70 -11.46 19.70
CA ASN A 245 -23.06 -10.89 19.69
C ASN A 245 -23.79 -11.02 18.34
N ALA A 246 -23.10 -11.41 17.26
CA ALA A 246 -23.69 -11.58 15.93
C ALA A 246 -24.85 -12.59 15.96
N ARG A 247 -25.91 -12.34 15.18
CA ARG A 247 -27.12 -13.17 15.17
C ARG A 247 -27.45 -13.74 13.80
N ARG A 248 -26.88 -13.20 12.73
CA ARG A 248 -27.21 -13.56 11.35
C ARG A 248 -25.97 -13.88 10.53
N MET A 249 -24.92 -13.07 10.62
CA MET A 249 -23.73 -13.22 9.80
C MET A 249 -22.43 -12.82 10.48
N VAL A 250 -21.36 -13.56 10.18
CA VAL A 250 -19.97 -13.22 10.46
C VAL A 250 -19.14 -13.50 9.22
N TYR A 251 -18.70 -12.45 8.52
CA TYR A 251 -17.86 -12.57 7.32
C TYR A 251 -16.46 -12.11 7.64
N VAL A 252 -15.46 -12.92 7.29
CA VAL A 252 -14.05 -12.64 7.56
C VAL A 252 -13.24 -12.80 6.29
N ALA A 253 -12.42 -11.80 5.96
CA ALA A 253 -11.38 -11.93 4.95
C ALA A 253 -10.03 -11.63 5.60
N GLY A 254 -9.02 -12.43 5.30
CA GLY A 254 -7.68 -12.27 5.84
C GLY A 254 -6.62 -12.77 4.87
N TRP A 255 -5.44 -12.15 4.96
CA TRP A 255 -4.24 -12.69 4.33
C TRP A 255 -3.83 -13.98 5.03
N SER A 256 -3.95 -14.01 6.35
CA SER A 256 -3.86 -15.22 7.17
C SER A 256 -4.91 -15.16 8.27
N VAL A 257 -5.49 -16.30 8.59
CA VAL A 257 -6.35 -16.48 9.75
C VAL A 257 -5.77 -17.66 10.49
N ASN A 258 -5.62 -17.56 11.81
CA ASN A 258 -5.18 -18.67 12.65
C ASN A 258 -6.31 -19.02 13.63
N THR A 259 -6.77 -20.26 13.62
CA THR A 259 -7.89 -20.70 14.45
C THR A 259 -7.57 -20.78 15.93
N ASP A 260 -6.29 -20.85 16.30
CA ASP A 260 -5.85 -21.13 17.66
C ASP A 260 -5.62 -19.86 18.49
N VAL A 261 -5.67 -18.68 17.88
CA VAL A 261 -5.49 -17.42 18.62
C VAL A 261 -6.71 -17.12 19.49
N ALA A 262 -6.44 -16.64 20.70
CA ALA A 262 -7.45 -16.05 21.57
C ALA A 262 -7.46 -14.53 21.39
N LEU A 263 -8.64 -13.97 21.06
CA LEU A 263 -8.82 -12.53 20.89
C LEU A 263 -8.75 -11.78 22.23
N VAL A 264 -9.22 -12.41 23.31
CA VAL A 264 -9.21 -11.86 24.67
C VAL A 264 -8.33 -12.73 25.57
N ARG A 265 -7.17 -12.23 25.98
CA ARG A 265 -6.14 -12.99 26.73
C ARG A 265 -6.17 -12.71 28.22
N ARG A 266 -7.28 -13.05 28.89
CA ARG A 266 -7.44 -12.85 30.36
C ARG A 266 -6.89 -14.00 31.20
N THR A 267 -6.93 -15.22 30.68
CA THR A 267 -6.55 -16.46 31.36
C THR A 267 -6.02 -17.49 30.36
N SER A 268 -5.37 -18.56 30.82
CA SER A 268 -4.90 -19.66 29.97
C SER A 268 -6.02 -20.50 29.30
N SER A 269 -7.28 -20.32 29.70
CA SER A 269 -8.46 -21.05 29.18
C SER A 269 -9.37 -20.21 28.28
N SER A 270 -8.86 -19.14 27.68
CA SER A 270 -9.65 -18.32 26.75
C SER A 270 -10.13 -19.14 25.53
N GLU A 271 -11.38 -18.93 25.11
CA GLU A 271 -11.92 -19.50 23.87
C GLU A 271 -11.10 -19.01 22.66
N THR A 272 -10.73 -19.94 21.77
CA THR A 272 -10.01 -19.61 20.53
C THR A 272 -10.96 -19.04 19.48
N LEU A 273 -10.41 -18.33 18.49
CA LEU A 273 -11.17 -17.83 17.35
C LEU A 273 -11.92 -18.94 16.62
N GLY A 274 -11.26 -20.08 16.41
CA GLY A 274 -11.84 -21.24 15.75
C GLY A 274 -13.07 -21.78 16.46
N GLU A 275 -13.00 -21.92 17.78
CA GLU A 275 -14.13 -22.39 18.60
C GLU A 275 -15.26 -21.36 18.67
N LEU A 276 -14.93 -20.07 18.79
CA LEU A 276 -15.91 -18.98 18.73
C LEU A 276 -16.70 -19.04 17.41
N LEU A 277 -16.02 -19.14 16.26
CA LEU A 277 -16.67 -19.18 14.94
C LEU A 277 -17.53 -20.45 14.76
N LYS A 278 -17.04 -21.63 15.18
CA LYS A 278 -17.84 -22.88 15.18
C LYS A 278 -19.09 -22.73 16.04
N ARG A 279 -18.96 -22.20 17.25
CA ARG A 279 -20.08 -21.96 18.16
C ARG A 279 -21.12 -21.03 17.55
N LYS A 280 -20.70 -19.94 16.90
CA LYS A 280 -21.64 -19.03 16.21
C LYS A 280 -22.36 -19.73 15.05
N ALA A 281 -21.64 -20.52 14.26
CA ALA A 281 -22.24 -21.29 13.18
C ALA A 281 -23.24 -22.33 13.68
N GLU A 282 -22.97 -22.99 14.81
CA GLU A 282 -23.91 -23.92 15.45
C GLU A 282 -25.18 -23.24 16.00
N GLN A 283 -25.07 -21.96 16.40
CA GLN A 283 -26.21 -21.13 16.80
C GLN A 283 -27.06 -20.63 15.62
N GLY A 284 -26.71 -21.00 14.37
CA GLY A 284 -27.44 -20.63 13.16
C GLY A 284 -26.98 -19.32 12.53
N VAL A 285 -25.86 -18.75 12.97
CA VAL A 285 -25.22 -17.59 12.31
C VAL A 285 -24.49 -18.08 11.08
N THR A 286 -24.65 -17.40 9.94
CA THR A 286 -23.89 -17.72 8.72
C THR A 286 -22.46 -17.21 8.84
N VAL A 287 -21.48 -18.12 8.89
CA VAL A 287 -20.06 -17.77 9.04
C VAL A 287 -19.31 -18.07 7.74
N LEU A 288 -18.81 -17.03 7.05
CA LEU A 288 -18.12 -17.14 5.76
C LEU A 288 -16.71 -16.57 5.84
N LEU A 289 -15.70 -17.35 5.43
CA LEU A 289 -14.30 -16.93 5.43
C LEU A 289 -13.74 -16.94 4.00
N LEU A 290 -13.06 -15.84 3.61
CA LEU A 290 -12.20 -15.75 2.42
C LEU A 290 -10.74 -15.59 2.88
N VAL A 291 -10.00 -16.70 2.94
CA VAL A 291 -8.58 -16.71 3.35
C VAL A 291 -7.73 -16.83 2.10
N TRP A 292 -6.64 -16.05 1.99
CA TRP A 292 -5.72 -16.18 0.86
C TRP A 292 -5.15 -17.61 0.77
N ASN A 293 -5.06 -18.16 -0.44
CA ASN A 293 -4.45 -19.47 -0.71
C ASN A 293 -2.98 -19.29 -1.09
N ASP A 294 -2.07 -19.61 -0.18
CA ASP A 294 -0.64 -19.72 -0.48
C ASP A 294 -0.40 -21.01 -1.27
N ARG A 295 -0.42 -20.89 -2.61
CA ARG A 295 -0.18 -22.02 -3.52
C ARG A 295 1.20 -22.66 -3.36
N THR A 296 2.14 -22.03 -2.65
CA THR A 296 3.47 -22.62 -2.41
C THR A 296 3.45 -23.70 -1.33
N SER A 297 2.42 -23.74 -0.49
CA SER A 297 2.19 -24.76 0.55
C SER A 297 1.99 -26.18 -0.02
N VAL A 298 1.52 -26.29 -1.27
CA VAL A 298 1.23 -27.58 -1.93
C VAL A 298 2.38 -28.06 -2.86
N GLY A 299 3.33 -27.18 -3.22
CA GLY A 299 4.12 -27.34 -4.46
C GLY A 299 5.61 -27.70 -4.36
N LEU A 300 6.25 -27.62 -3.19
CA LEU A 300 7.72 -27.76 -3.06
C LEU A 300 8.16 -28.82 -2.03
N GLY A 301 7.68 -30.06 -2.18
CA GLY A 301 8.23 -31.23 -1.47
C GLY A 301 7.98 -31.26 0.05
N PRO A 302 8.42 -32.31 0.78
CA PRO A 302 7.98 -32.60 2.14
C PRO A 302 8.62 -31.72 3.23
N ILE A 303 9.15 -30.55 2.88
CA ILE A 303 9.93 -29.69 3.78
C ILE A 303 9.14 -28.40 4.05
N ARG A 304 8.32 -28.47 5.12
CA ARG A 304 7.42 -27.45 5.70
C ARG A 304 6.05 -27.30 5.02
N ARG A 305 5.00 -27.50 5.83
CA ARG A 305 3.58 -27.27 5.45
C ARG A 305 3.18 -25.79 5.54
N ASP A 306 4.05 -24.91 6.05
CA ASP A 306 3.73 -23.50 6.36
C ASP A 306 3.92 -22.53 5.17
N GLY A 307 4.02 -23.04 3.93
CA GLY A 307 4.27 -22.21 2.75
C GLY A 307 5.60 -21.44 2.80
N LEU A 308 5.89 -20.66 1.75
CA LEU A 308 7.03 -19.72 1.74
C LEU A 308 6.75 -18.47 2.59
N MET A 309 5.48 -18.18 2.87
CA MET A 309 5.03 -16.93 3.49
C MET A 309 4.49 -17.09 4.92
N ALA A 310 4.64 -18.25 5.55
CA ALA A 310 4.24 -18.52 6.93
C ALA A 310 2.75 -18.18 7.20
N THR A 311 1.85 -18.63 6.32
CA THR A 311 0.40 -18.49 6.49
C THR A 311 -0.23 -19.74 7.11
N HIS A 312 -1.43 -19.59 7.69
CA HIS A 312 -2.20 -20.67 8.30
C HIS A 312 -3.45 -21.04 7.48
N ASP A 313 -3.42 -20.78 6.18
CA ASP A 313 -4.57 -20.89 5.30
C ASP A 313 -5.07 -22.33 5.16
N GLU A 314 -4.21 -23.28 4.79
CA GLU A 314 -4.60 -24.69 4.65
C GLU A 314 -5.07 -25.31 5.97
N ASP A 315 -4.37 -25.02 7.06
CA ASP A 315 -4.73 -25.55 8.38
C ASP A 315 -6.06 -24.98 8.87
N THR A 316 -6.33 -23.69 8.63
CA THR A 316 -7.62 -23.07 8.91
C THR A 316 -8.75 -23.67 8.09
N ALA A 317 -8.53 -23.89 6.78
CA ALA A 317 -9.53 -24.55 5.94
C ALA A 317 -9.84 -25.97 6.44
N ARG A 318 -8.80 -26.73 6.80
CA ARG A 318 -8.94 -28.09 7.37
C ARG A 318 -9.67 -28.07 8.71
N TYR A 319 -9.41 -27.08 9.57
CA TYR A 319 -10.07 -26.94 10.87
C TYR A 319 -11.60 -26.81 10.75
N PHE A 320 -12.07 -26.15 9.69
CA PHE A 320 -13.49 -25.89 9.46
C PHE A 320 -14.19 -26.87 8.53
N GLU A 321 -13.48 -27.77 7.83
CA GLU A 321 -14.01 -28.67 6.78
C GLU A 321 -15.27 -29.46 7.20
N ARG A 322 -15.35 -29.86 8.49
CA ARG A 322 -16.47 -30.65 9.04
C ARG A 322 -17.36 -29.85 9.99
N SER A 323 -17.36 -28.53 9.87
CA SER A 323 -18.17 -27.62 10.67
C SER A 323 -19.21 -26.88 9.81
N LYS A 324 -20.07 -26.10 10.45
CA LYS A 324 -21.00 -25.19 9.76
C LYS A 324 -20.35 -23.87 9.31
N VAL A 325 -19.04 -23.69 9.54
CA VAL A 325 -18.28 -22.54 9.04
C VAL A 325 -17.84 -22.81 7.60
N HIS A 326 -18.11 -21.86 6.70
CA HIS A 326 -17.72 -21.98 5.30
C HIS A 326 -16.42 -21.23 5.03
N CYS A 327 -15.30 -21.95 5.06
CA CYS A 327 -13.98 -21.41 4.73
C CYS A 327 -13.61 -21.68 3.27
N VAL A 328 -13.25 -20.61 2.54
CA VAL A 328 -12.78 -20.68 1.15
C VAL A 328 -11.34 -20.20 1.08
N LEU A 329 -10.49 -21.03 0.48
CA LEU A 329 -9.13 -20.68 0.08
C LEU A 329 -9.17 -19.94 -1.27
N CYS A 330 -8.84 -18.66 -1.25
CA CYS A 330 -8.91 -17.78 -2.41
C CYS A 330 -7.52 -17.58 -3.02
N PRO A 331 -7.25 -18.14 -4.21
CA PRO A 331 -6.02 -17.82 -4.92
C PRO A 331 -6.11 -16.45 -5.57
N ARG A 332 -4.97 -15.76 -5.66
CA ARG A 332 -4.84 -14.51 -6.41
C ARG A 332 -4.16 -14.77 -7.75
N ASN A 333 -4.85 -14.48 -8.85
CA ASN A 333 -4.25 -14.42 -10.18
C ASN A 333 -4.13 -12.94 -10.55
N PRO A 334 -2.92 -12.40 -10.77
CA PRO A 334 -2.72 -10.99 -11.09
C PRO A 334 -3.06 -10.68 -12.56
N ASP A 335 -3.49 -9.45 -12.84
CA ASP A 335 -3.72 -9.00 -14.21
C ASP A 335 -2.42 -8.43 -14.82
N GLN A 336 -1.60 -9.25 -15.52
CA GLN A 336 -0.24 -8.83 -15.93
C GLN A 336 0.15 -9.15 -17.38
N GLY A 337 0.80 -8.16 -18.02
CA GLY A 337 1.21 -8.12 -19.43
C GLY A 337 2.65 -8.51 -19.73
N ARG A 338 3.17 -9.58 -19.11
CA ARG A 338 4.49 -10.14 -19.45
C ARG A 338 4.35 -11.52 -20.12
N SER A 339 5.47 -12.17 -20.46
CA SER A 339 5.45 -13.42 -21.22
C SER A 339 4.97 -14.59 -20.34
N TYR A 340 4.35 -15.59 -20.97
CA TYR A 340 3.77 -16.77 -20.34
C TYR A 340 4.71 -17.46 -19.30
N VAL A 341 6.03 -17.41 -19.52
CA VAL A 341 7.02 -18.03 -18.61
C VAL A 341 7.18 -17.24 -17.31
N GLN A 342 7.14 -15.90 -17.35
CA GLN A 342 7.15 -15.08 -16.13
C GLN A 342 5.78 -15.10 -15.44
N ASP A 343 4.69 -15.21 -16.19
CA ASP A 343 3.34 -15.22 -15.62
C ASP A 343 3.11 -16.42 -14.69
N VAL A 344 3.67 -17.61 -14.98
CA VAL A 344 3.54 -18.80 -14.11
C VAL A 344 4.30 -18.64 -12.78
N GLU A 345 5.52 -18.10 -12.80
CA GLU A 345 6.32 -17.86 -11.58
C GLU A 345 5.78 -16.68 -10.74
N THR A 346 5.13 -15.69 -11.38
CA THR A 346 4.60 -14.50 -10.68
C THR A 346 3.17 -14.69 -10.19
N ALA A 347 2.37 -15.56 -10.83
CA ALA A 347 0.97 -15.82 -10.46
C ALA A 347 0.79 -16.52 -9.10
N THR A 348 1.84 -17.09 -8.52
CA THR A 348 1.82 -17.65 -7.16
C THR A 348 2.26 -16.65 -6.09
N MET A 349 2.69 -15.44 -6.48
CA MET A 349 3.39 -14.51 -5.58
C MET A 349 2.58 -13.28 -5.14
N PHE A 350 1.42 -12.99 -5.77
CA PHE A 350 0.50 -11.95 -5.31
C PHE A 350 -0.58 -12.52 -4.39
N THR A 351 -1.12 -11.68 -3.52
CA THR A 351 -1.94 -12.13 -2.39
C THR A 351 -3.30 -11.43 -2.34
N HIS A 352 -4.23 -12.05 -1.61
CA HIS A 352 -5.37 -11.32 -1.08
C HIS A 352 -4.98 -10.75 0.28
N HIS A 353 -4.75 -9.44 0.33
CA HIS A 353 -4.15 -8.80 1.50
C HIS A 353 -5.16 -8.01 2.36
N GLN A 354 -6.44 -8.04 2.01
CA GLN A 354 -7.53 -7.43 2.78
C GLN A 354 -7.72 -8.14 4.13
N LYS A 355 -7.75 -7.37 5.23
CA LYS A 355 -8.13 -7.84 6.57
C LYS A 355 -9.46 -7.21 6.97
N THR A 356 -10.55 -7.96 6.96
CA THR A 356 -11.88 -7.45 7.31
C THR A 356 -12.66 -8.44 8.18
N VAL A 357 -13.43 -7.92 9.14
CA VAL A 357 -14.47 -8.66 9.87
C VAL A 357 -15.78 -7.89 9.74
N ILE A 358 -16.84 -8.51 9.24
CA ILE A 358 -18.15 -7.89 9.05
C ILE A 358 -19.20 -8.71 9.80
N VAL A 359 -19.97 -8.06 10.67
CA VAL A 359 -21.01 -8.72 11.47
C VAL A 359 -22.31 -7.92 11.47
N ASP A 360 -23.43 -8.62 11.64
CA ASP A 360 -24.67 -7.97 12.03
C ASP A 360 -24.64 -7.58 13.52
N GLY A 361 -24.94 -6.33 13.84
CA GLY A 361 -24.83 -5.78 15.20
C GLY A 361 -24.46 -4.30 15.20
N GLY A 362 -24.45 -3.65 16.38
CA GLY A 362 -23.98 -2.26 16.54
C GLY A 362 -24.95 -1.28 17.21
N GLY A 363 -26.22 -1.66 17.38
CA GLY A 363 -27.19 -0.85 18.13
C GLY A 363 -26.86 -0.82 19.62
N SER A 364 -26.72 0.37 20.22
CA SER A 364 -26.72 0.51 21.68
C SER A 364 -28.17 0.49 22.19
N GLY A 365 -28.57 -0.54 22.94
CA GLY A 365 -29.90 -0.63 23.56
C GLY A 365 -31.02 -1.12 22.62
N ASN A 366 -32.21 -0.50 22.71
CA ASN A 366 -33.44 -0.91 22.00
C ASN A 366 -33.51 -0.52 20.51
N THR A 367 -32.42 -0.08 19.89
CA THR A 367 -32.40 0.23 18.44
C THR A 367 -32.25 -1.05 17.62
N ALA A 368 -32.93 -1.13 16.47
CA ALA A 368 -32.82 -2.25 15.52
C ALA A 368 -31.33 -2.57 15.20
N PRO A 369 -30.98 -3.86 14.99
CA PRO A 369 -29.59 -4.26 14.75
C PRO A 369 -29.04 -3.56 13.50
N GLY A 370 -27.83 -3.01 13.58
CA GLY A 370 -27.09 -2.38 12.48
C GLY A 370 -26.11 -3.34 11.79
N LEU A 371 -25.15 -2.79 11.06
CA LEU A 371 -24.00 -3.51 10.50
C LEU A 371 -22.70 -2.87 11.01
N VAL A 372 -21.75 -3.70 11.45
CA VAL A 372 -20.42 -3.26 11.88
C VAL A 372 -19.36 -3.94 11.02
N SER A 373 -18.42 -3.15 10.51
CA SER A 373 -17.31 -3.65 9.70
C SER A 373 -15.98 -3.19 10.29
N PHE A 374 -15.02 -4.09 10.40
CA PHE A 374 -13.65 -3.83 10.82
C PHE A 374 -12.73 -3.93 9.61
N LEU A 375 -11.75 -3.03 9.50
CA LEU A 375 -10.68 -3.11 8.50
C LEU A 375 -9.41 -2.40 8.98
N GLY A 376 -8.25 -2.81 8.46
CA GLY A 376 -6.96 -2.23 8.82
C GLY A 376 -5.78 -3.14 8.47
N GLY A 377 -4.69 -3.03 9.24
CA GLY A 377 -3.47 -3.84 9.06
C GLY A 377 -3.47 -5.17 9.82
N ILE A 378 -4.30 -5.29 10.86
CA ILE A 378 -4.29 -6.45 11.77
C ILE A 378 -5.10 -7.64 11.21
N ASP A 379 -4.41 -8.72 10.84
CA ASP A 379 -5.01 -10.04 10.59
C ASP A 379 -5.41 -10.74 11.92
N LEU A 380 -6.36 -11.68 11.85
CA LEU A 380 -6.72 -12.53 12.99
C LEU A 380 -5.80 -13.77 13.03
N CYS A 381 -4.50 -13.54 13.20
CA CYS A 381 -3.50 -14.59 13.30
C CYS A 381 -2.45 -14.32 14.39
N ASP A 382 -1.55 -15.28 14.58
CA ASP A 382 -0.45 -15.28 15.53
C ASP A 382 0.51 -14.10 15.34
N GLY A 383 1.18 -13.71 16.43
CA GLY A 383 2.12 -12.60 16.47
C GLY A 383 1.49 -11.20 16.53
N ARG A 384 0.22 -11.05 16.11
CA ARG A 384 -0.47 -9.75 15.96
C ARG A 384 -1.00 -9.17 17.27
N TYR A 385 -1.22 -10.01 18.30
CA TYR A 385 -1.64 -9.50 19.60
C TYR A 385 -0.48 -8.79 20.26
N ASP A 386 -0.63 -7.49 20.46
CA ASP A 386 0.30 -6.69 21.25
C ASP A 386 -0.42 -5.51 21.89
N THR A 387 0.32 -4.78 22.71
CA THR A 387 -0.10 -3.54 23.35
C THR A 387 0.95 -2.47 23.12
N GLN A 388 0.59 -1.23 23.41
CA GLN A 388 1.47 -0.06 23.31
C GLN A 388 2.77 -0.15 24.14
N GLU A 389 2.92 -1.16 25.02
CA GLU A 389 4.18 -1.42 25.75
C GLU A 389 5.22 -2.18 24.93
N HIS A 390 4.79 -2.95 23.91
CA HIS A 390 5.63 -3.72 23.00
C HIS A 390 6.78 -4.49 23.65
N PRO A 391 6.49 -5.38 24.62
CA PRO A 391 7.51 -6.09 25.39
C PRO A 391 8.30 -7.08 24.55
N LEU A 392 9.62 -7.15 24.81
CA LEU A 392 10.54 -8.07 24.14
C LEU A 392 10.67 -9.40 24.88
N PHE A 393 10.76 -9.34 26.22
CA PHE A 393 11.02 -10.50 27.08
C PHE A 393 9.96 -10.70 28.17
N ARG A 394 9.27 -9.62 28.58
CA ARG A 394 8.46 -9.59 29.81
C ARG A 394 7.13 -10.35 29.75
N THR A 395 6.67 -10.70 28.55
CA THR A 395 5.39 -11.39 28.32
C THR A 395 5.55 -12.82 27.81
N LEU A 396 6.80 -13.30 27.72
CA LEU A 396 7.12 -14.63 27.22
C LEU A 396 6.60 -15.76 28.13
N ASP A 397 6.33 -15.49 29.41
CA ASP A 397 5.68 -16.41 30.36
C ASP A 397 4.16 -16.19 30.49
N THR A 398 3.60 -15.22 29.76
CA THR A 398 2.19 -14.82 29.88
C THR A 398 1.51 -14.77 28.51
N THR A 399 1.16 -13.58 28.01
CA THR A 399 0.31 -13.40 26.83
C THR A 399 0.92 -13.92 25.54
N HIS A 400 2.26 -14.03 25.48
CA HIS A 400 2.99 -14.42 24.27
C HIS A 400 3.66 -15.79 24.37
N HIS A 401 3.45 -16.54 25.46
CA HIS A 401 4.06 -17.87 25.63
C HIS A 401 3.63 -18.85 24.51
N SER A 402 2.34 -18.86 24.18
CA SER A 402 1.77 -19.67 23.09
C SER A 402 1.58 -18.88 21.78
N ASP A 403 2.20 -17.70 21.68
CA ASP A 403 2.07 -16.77 20.56
C ASP A 403 3.40 -16.01 20.35
N PHE A 404 4.50 -16.77 20.38
CA PHE A 404 5.83 -16.26 20.17
C PHE A 404 6.10 -16.11 18.68
N HIS A 405 6.29 -14.87 18.23
CA HIS A 405 6.56 -14.53 16.84
C HIS A 405 7.92 -13.87 16.71
N GLN A 406 8.79 -14.44 15.87
CA GLN A 406 10.14 -13.92 15.58
C GLN A 406 10.69 -14.53 14.28
N PRO A 407 10.30 -14.02 13.11
CA PRO A 407 10.70 -14.57 11.81
C PRO A 407 12.07 -14.07 11.31
N ASN A 408 12.67 -13.09 11.99
CA ASN A 408 13.93 -12.48 11.56
C ASN A 408 15.16 -13.37 11.88
N PHE A 409 15.00 -14.33 12.77
CA PHE A 409 16.08 -15.23 13.17
C PHE A 409 15.77 -16.68 12.77
N PRO A 410 16.63 -17.33 11.98
CA PRO A 410 16.51 -18.76 11.72
C PRO A 410 16.51 -19.56 13.03
N GLY A 411 15.48 -20.39 13.23
CA GLY A 411 15.37 -21.25 14.40
C GLY A 411 14.95 -20.54 15.70
N ALA A 412 14.38 -19.32 15.62
CA ALA A 412 13.75 -18.67 16.75
C ALA A 412 12.64 -19.53 17.35
N SER A 413 12.58 -19.60 18.68
CA SER A 413 11.52 -20.32 19.37
C SER A 413 11.37 -19.80 20.80
N ILE A 414 10.18 -19.98 21.37
CA ILE A 414 9.95 -19.67 22.78
C ILE A 414 10.94 -20.42 23.69
N ALA A 415 11.32 -21.66 23.34
CA ALA A 415 12.28 -22.47 24.10
C ALA A 415 13.69 -21.86 24.16
N LYS A 416 14.08 -21.06 23.17
CA LYS A 416 15.36 -20.33 23.11
C LYS A 416 15.26 -18.90 23.64
N GLY A 417 14.07 -18.42 23.97
CA GLY A 417 13.80 -17.13 24.61
C GLY A 417 13.66 -15.96 23.63
N GLY A 418 13.60 -14.75 24.19
CA GLY A 418 13.42 -13.53 23.40
C GLY A 418 14.69 -13.05 22.67
N PRO A 419 14.60 -11.90 21.99
CA PRO A 419 13.40 -11.05 21.91
C PRO A 419 12.34 -11.65 20.98
N ARG A 420 11.05 -11.61 21.37
CA ARG A 420 9.98 -11.68 20.35
C ARG A 420 10.05 -10.43 19.47
N GLU A 421 9.40 -10.44 18.32
CA GLU A 421 9.19 -9.25 17.51
C GLU A 421 7.87 -8.59 17.93
N PRO A 422 7.85 -7.46 18.66
CA PRO A 422 6.61 -6.74 18.97
C PRO A 422 5.92 -6.24 17.70
N TRP A 423 4.59 -6.11 17.75
CA TRP A 423 3.76 -5.83 16.58
C TRP A 423 2.99 -4.53 16.76
N HIS A 424 3.47 -3.44 16.15
CA HIS A 424 2.78 -2.16 16.13
C HIS A 424 1.93 -2.04 14.87
N ASP A 425 0.62 -1.83 15.04
CA ASP A 425 -0.32 -1.82 13.93
C ASP A 425 -1.57 -1.00 14.22
N ILE A 426 -2.35 -0.69 13.18
CA ILE A 426 -3.55 0.14 13.26
C ILE A 426 -4.72 -0.57 12.58
N HIS A 427 -5.87 -0.49 13.24
CA HIS A 427 -7.13 -1.02 12.72
C HIS A 427 -8.27 -0.02 12.97
N CYS A 428 -9.42 -0.24 12.35
CA CYS A 428 -10.60 0.58 12.63
C CYS A 428 -11.89 -0.24 12.60
N ARG A 429 -12.91 0.29 13.29
CA ARG A 429 -14.30 -0.14 13.20
C ARG A 429 -15.11 0.95 12.55
N VAL A 430 -15.93 0.58 11.57
CA VAL A 430 -16.80 1.44 10.79
C VAL A 430 -18.25 1.01 11.00
N GLU A 431 -19.11 1.99 11.27
CA GLU A 431 -20.56 1.86 11.44
C GLU A 431 -21.28 2.87 10.55
N GLY A 432 -22.57 2.67 10.28
CA GLY A 432 -23.33 3.47 9.32
C GLY A 432 -23.16 2.99 7.86
N PRO A 433 -23.54 3.82 6.87
CA PRO A 433 -23.58 3.37 5.48
C PRO A 433 -22.25 2.86 4.91
N ALA A 434 -21.10 3.35 5.40
CA ALA A 434 -19.79 2.86 4.95
C ALA A 434 -19.49 1.41 5.38
N ALA A 435 -20.11 0.90 6.45
CA ALA A 435 -19.97 -0.50 6.83
C ALA A 435 -20.51 -1.44 5.74
N TRP A 436 -21.55 -0.98 5.01
CA TRP A 436 -22.16 -1.72 3.92
C TRP A 436 -21.30 -1.74 2.66
N ASP A 437 -20.51 -0.70 2.40
CA ASP A 437 -19.54 -0.71 1.29
C ASP A 437 -18.45 -1.78 1.53
N VAL A 438 -18.06 -2.01 2.78
CA VAL A 438 -17.13 -3.10 3.17
C VAL A 438 -17.78 -4.48 2.98
N LEU A 439 -19.07 -4.60 3.30
CA LEU A 439 -19.86 -5.81 3.00
C LEU A 439 -19.95 -6.05 1.49
N ASP A 440 -20.28 -5.03 0.72
CA ASP A 440 -20.39 -5.11 -0.75
C ASP A 440 -19.08 -5.60 -1.36
N ASN A 441 -17.93 -5.12 -0.87
CA ASN A 441 -16.63 -5.66 -1.24
C ASN A 441 -16.50 -7.16 -0.97
N PHE A 442 -16.86 -7.62 0.23
CA PHE A 442 -16.80 -9.03 0.58
C PHE A 442 -17.71 -9.87 -0.32
N GLU A 443 -18.96 -9.44 -0.52
CA GLU A 443 -19.91 -10.17 -1.36
C GLU A 443 -19.48 -10.21 -2.83
N GLN A 444 -18.92 -9.13 -3.37
CA GLN A 444 -18.36 -9.12 -4.73
C GLN A 444 -17.24 -10.14 -4.90
N ARG A 445 -16.37 -10.29 -3.89
CA ARG A 445 -15.30 -11.31 -3.88
C ARG A 445 -15.86 -12.71 -3.72
N TRP A 446 -16.82 -12.90 -2.81
CA TRP A 446 -17.48 -14.19 -2.60
C TRP A 446 -18.09 -14.72 -3.90
N ARG A 447 -18.91 -13.90 -4.57
CA ARG A 447 -19.55 -14.25 -5.85
C ARG A 447 -18.53 -14.59 -6.94
N LYS A 448 -17.35 -13.98 -6.89
CA LYS A 448 -16.29 -14.22 -7.87
C LYS A 448 -15.46 -15.47 -7.58
N GLN A 449 -15.17 -15.77 -6.31
CA GLN A 449 -14.10 -16.70 -5.92
C GLN A 449 -14.53 -17.86 -5.02
N ALA A 450 -15.74 -17.86 -4.46
CA ALA A 450 -16.19 -18.90 -3.52
C ALA A 450 -16.45 -20.26 -4.21
N GLY A 451 -16.82 -20.23 -5.49
CA GLY A 451 -17.20 -21.39 -6.30
C GLY A 451 -18.69 -21.40 -6.64
N GLU A 452 -19.05 -22.18 -7.65
CA GLU A 452 -20.42 -22.23 -8.17
C GLU A 452 -21.45 -22.62 -7.10
N GLY A 453 -22.60 -21.95 -7.12
CA GLY A 453 -23.73 -22.23 -6.24
C GLY A 453 -23.60 -21.71 -4.81
N LYS A 454 -22.44 -21.21 -4.37
CA LYS A 454 -22.23 -20.70 -2.99
C LYS A 454 -22.81 -19.31 -2.73
N ASP A 455 -23.32 -18.64 -3.75
CA ASP A 455 -23.98 -17.33 -3.61
C ASP A 455 -25.24 -17.39 -2.75
N ASN A 456 -25.88 -18.56 -2.68
CA ASN A 456 -27.04 -18.81 -1.82
C ASN A 456 -26.71 -18.75 -0.32
N LEU A 457 -25.43 -18.77 0.06
CA LEU A 457 -24.97 -18.62 1.45
C LEU A 457 -24.91 -17.15 1.90
N LEU A 458 -24.99 -16.19 0.97
CA LEU A 458 -24.96 -14.77 1.34
C LEU A 458 -26.26 -14.37 2.06
N VAL A 459 -26.13 -13.69 3.19
CA VAL A 459 -27.24 -13.23 4.02
C VAL A 459 -27.75 -11.92 3.49
N THR A 460 -29.03 -11.88 3.10
CA THR A 460 -29.67 -10.64 2.68
C THR A 460 -30.10 -9.84 3.91
N LEU A 461 -29.51 -8.65 4.07
CA LEU A 461 -29.90 -7.69 5.11
C LEU A 461 -30.72 -6.53 4.51
N ASP A 462 -31.60 -5.93 5.32
CA ASP A 462 -32.37 -4.75 4.90
C ASP A 462 -31.46 -3.52 4.84
N ARG A 463 -31.12 -3.09 3.63
CA ARG A 463 -30.28 -1.90 3.39
C ARG A 463 -30.88 -0.60 3.91
N SER A 464 -32.19 -0.53 4.17
CA SER A 464 -32.81 0.65 4.78
C SER A 464 -32.27 0.95 6.19
N MET A 465 -31.66 -0.04 6.84
CA MET A 465 -30.96 0.11 8.12
C MET A 465 -29.79 1.11 8.04
N ALA A 466 -29.08 1.17 6.91
CA ALA A 466 -27.97 2.10 6.71
C ALA A 466 -28.38 3.58 6.87
N ALA A 467 -29.61 3.93 6.50
CA ALA A 467 -30.11 5.31 6.52
C ALA A 467 -30.55 5.79 7.93
N ARG A 468 -30.65 4.88 8.91
CA ARG A 468 -31.13 5.19 10.27
C ARG A 468 -30.00 5.54 11.24
N GLU A 469 -28.75 5.41 10.81
CA GLU A 469 -27.57 5.55 11.66
C GLU A 469 -26.94 6.95 11.51
N ALA A 470 -26.81 7.63 12.66
CA ALA A 470 -26.22 8.96 12.92
C ALA A 470 -26.94 10.23 12.38
N THR A 471 -27.31 11.11 13.32
CA THR A 471 -27.76 12.48 13.05
C THR A 471 -26.58 13.45 13.10
N GLN A 472 -26.59 14.53 12.31
CA GLN A 472 -25.47 15.50 12.21
C GLN A 472 -25.07 16.18 13.54
N ASN A 473 -25.93 16.12 14.56
CA ASN A 473 -25.68 16.68 15.89
C ASN A 473 -24.88 15.73 16.81
N ASP A 474 -24.57 14.52 16.37
CA ASP A 474 -23.71 13.59 17.11
C ASP A 474 -22.25 14.06 17.08
N PRO A 475 -21.60 14.32 18.23
CA PRO A 475 -20.21 14.73 18.25
C PRO A 475 -19.23 13.59 17.88
N GLU A 476 -19.72 12.37 17.66
CA GLU A 476 -19.03 11.23 17.06
C GLU A 476 -19.42 11.00 15.58
N TYR A 477 -19.98 12.00 14.90
CA TYR A 477 -20.32 11.94 13.48
C TYR A 477 -19.10 11.97 12.56
N TRP A 478 -19.05 11.05 11.59
CA TRP A 478 -18.01 10.95 10.56
C TRP A 478 -18.59 10.93 9.15
N ASN A 479 -17.79 11.44 8.21
CA ASN A 479 -17.90 11.11 6.80
C ASN A 479 -16.78 10.11 6.46
N VAL A 480 -17.13 9.03 5.78
CA VAL A 480 -16.23 7.90 5.49
C VAL A 480 -16.36 7.52 4.02
N GLN A 481 -15.26 7.19 3.36
CA GLN A 481 -15.26 6.64 2.01
C GLN A 481 -14.37 5.40 1.99
N VAL A 482 -14.88 4.31 1.38
CA VAL A 482 -14.14 3.06 1.23
C VAL A 482 -13.38 3.07 -0.09
N PHE A 483 -12.14 2.59 -0.06
CA PHE A 483 -11.23 2.54 -1.20
C PHE A 483 -10.63 1.14 -1.32
N ARG A 484 -10.27 0.74 -2.55
CA ARG A 484 -9.69 -0.58 -2.84
C ARG A 484 -8.56 -0.52 -3.86
N SER A 485 -7.74 -1.54 -3.78
CA SER A 485 -6.93 -2.03 -4.90
C SER A 485 -7.45 -3.41 -5.21
N ILE A 486 -8.12 -3.60 -6.34
CA ILE A 486 -8.74 -4.89 -6.72
C ILE A 486 -9.08 -4.86 -8.21
N ASP A 487 -9.21 -6.02 -8.85
CA ASP A 487 -9.60 -6.12 -10.26
C ASP A 487 -10.78 -7.09 -10.49
N GLY A 488 -11.30 -7.09 -11.72
CA GLY A 488 -12.39 -7.97 -12.14
C GLY A 488 -12.08 -9.47 -12.11
N GLY A 489 -10.82 -9.85 -11.90
CA GLY A 489 -10.41 -11.23 -11.61
C GLY A 489 -10.75 -11.66 -10.19
N ALA A 490 -10.76 -10.71 -9.25
CA ALA A 490 -11.03 -10.94 -7.83
C ALA A 490 -12.42 -10.49 -7.35
N ALA A 491 -13.08 -9.57 -8.05
CA ALA A 491 -14.40 -9.05 -7.70
C ALA A 491 -15.40 -9.13 -8.86
N ALA A 492 -16.65 -9.50 -8.57
CA ALA A 492 -17.75 -9.47 -9.52
C ALA A 492 -18.45 -8.10 -9.54
N GLY A 493 -19.17 -7.81 -10.64
CA GLY A 493 -20.06 -6.66 -10.73
C GLY A 493 -19.40 -5.31 -11.06
N PHE A 494 -18.19 -5.32 -11.63
CA PHE A 494 -17.63 -4.11 -12.23
C PHE A 494 -18.34 -3.76 -13.55
N PRO A 495 -18.49 -2.46 -13.87
CA PRO A 495 -18.99 -2.02 -15.18
C PRO A 495 -18.12 -2.53 -16.33
N GLU A 496 -18.74 -3.10 -17.36
CA GLU A 496 -18.06 -3.54 -18.58
C GLU A 496 -17.96 -2.43 -19.64
N ASN A 497 -18.85 -1.42 -19.56
CA ASN A 497 -18.81 -0.26 -20.45
C ASN A 497 -17.64 0.66 -20.05
N PRO A 498 -16.74 1.04 -21.00
CA PRO A 498 -15.59 1.88 -20.69
C PRO A 498 -15.93 3.26 -20.11
N ASP A 499 -17.03 3.88 -20.54
CA ASP A 499 -17.43 5.19 -20.04
C ASP A 499 -17.92 5.10 -18.59
N ASP A 500 -18.67 4.04 -18.25
CA ASP A 500 -19.12 3.77 -16.88
C ASP A 500 -17.93 3.38 -15.97
N ALA A 501 -16.99 2.59 -16.48
CA ALA A 501 -15.77 2.22 -15.78
C ALA A 501 -14.92 3.48 -15.48
N ALA A 502 -14.70 4.34 -16.47
CA ALA A 502 -13.98 5.61 -16.29
C ALA A 502 -14.71 6.59 -15.36
N ALA A 503 -16.05 6.61 -15.36
CA ALA A 503 -16.85 7.40 -14.43
C ALA A 503 -16.69 6.93 -12.97
N ALA A 504 -16.55 5.62 -12.76
CA ALA A 504 -16.24 5.00 -11.47
C ALA A 504 -14.73 5.05 -11.11
N GLY A 505 -13.88 5.65 -11.97
CA GLY A 505 -12.43 5.73 -11.79
C GLY A 505 -11.70 4.41 -11.95
N LEU A 506 -12.33 3.44 -12.60
CA LEU A 506 -11.71 2.18 -12.96
C LEU A 506 -10.86 2.38 -14.22
N VAL A 507 -9.76 1.64 -14.30
CA VAL A 507 -8.84 1.67 -15.45
C VAL A 507 -8.74 0.31 -16.11
N SER A 508 -8.54 0.29 -17.42
CA SER A 508 -8.34 -0.96 -18.15
C SER A 508 -6.96 -1.54 -17.88
N GLY A 509 -6.92 -2.77 -17.39
CA GLY A 509 -5.72 -3.59 -17.28
C GLY A 509 -5.44 -4.37 -18.56
N LYS A 510 -4.84 -5.56 -18.46
CA LYS A 510 -4.61 -6.43 -19.62
C LYS A 510 -5.88 -7.22 -19.91
N ASP A 511 -6.32 -7.99 -18.92
CA ASP A 511 -7.42 -8.94 -19.00
C ASP A 511 -8.61 -8.48 -18.14
N HIS A 512 -8.39 -7.57 -17.19
CA HIS A 512 -9.42 -7.12 -16.24
C HIS A 512 -9.50 -5.59 -16.11
N VAL A 513 -10.68 -5.12 -15.70
CA VAL A 513 -10.84 -3.76 -15.20
C VAL A 513 -10.24 -3.69 -13.79
N ILE A 514 -9.52 -2.62 -13.50
CA ILE A 514 -8.77 -2.42 -12.25
C ILE A 514 -9.36 -1.23 -11.49
N GLU A 515 -9.66 -1.45 -10.22
CA GLU A 515 -9.88 -0.39 -9.23
C GLU A 515 -8.57 -0.10 -8.50
N ARG A 516 -8.19 1.18 -8.45
CA ARG A 516 -6.98 1.69 -7.79
C ARG A 516 -7.27 2.89 -6.87
N SER A 517 -8.49 2.92 -6.34
CA SER A 517 -9.04 4.05 -5.60
C SER A 517 -8.27 4.34 -4.29
N ILE A 518 -7.52 3.36 -3.75
CA ILE A 518 -6.59 3.61 -2.62
C ILE A 518 -5.51 4.59 -3.02
N GLN A 519 -4.81 4.35 -4.13
CA GLN A 519 -3.75 5.24 -4.59
C GLN A 519 -4.30 6.65 -4.82
N ASP A 520 -5.47 6.74 -5.45
CA ASP A 520 -6.12 8.00 -5.77
C ASP A 520 -6.50 8.77 -4.48
N ALA A 521 -6.99 8.07 -3.45
CA ALA A 521 -7.28 8.65 -2.15
C ALA A 521 -6.01 9.18 -1.45
N TYR A 522 -4.90 8.46 -1.52
CA TYR A 522 -3.60 8.93 -1.01
C TYR A 522 -3.14 10.20 -1.76
N ILE A 523 -3.22 10.21 -3.10
CA ILE A 523 -2.87 11.38 -3.93
C ILE A 523 -3.70 12.60 -3.50
N HIS A 524 -5.03 12.47 -3.42
CA HIS A 524 -5.91 13.57 -3.02
C HIS A 524 -5.67 14.03 -1.58
N ALA A 525 -5.36 13.13 -0.65
CA ALA A 525 -5.04 13.48 0.73
C ALA A 525 -3.74 14.28 0.83
N ILE A 526 -2.71 13.89 0.08
CA ILE A 526 -1.44 14.62 0.02
C ILE A 526 -1.62 15.98 -0.65
N ARG A 527 -2.31 16.04 -1.80
CA ARG A 527 -2.52 17.29 -2.55
C ARG A 527 -3.26 18.36 -1.75
N ARG A 528 -4.26 17.97 -0.96
CA ARG A 528 -5.00 18.93 -0.12
C ARG A 528 -4.28 19.31 1.18
N ALA A 529 -3.25 18.57 1.59
CA ALA A 529 -2.55 18.80 2.86
C ALA A 529 -2.03 20.24 2.97
N ARG A 530 -2.29 20.86 4.11
CA ARG A 530 -1.97 22.26 4.42
C ARG A 530 -0.85 22.39 5.43
N ASP A 531 -0.85 21.61 6.50
CA ASP A 531 0.00 21.82 7.67
C ASP A 531 1.03 20.70 7.82
N PHE A 532 0.59 19.43 7.86
CA PHE A 532 1.50 18.30 8.02
C PHE A 532 0.88 16.98 7.56
N ILE A 533 1.76 16.00 7.34
CA ILE A 533 1.39 14.61 7.08
C ILE A 533 2.17 13.70 8.04
N TYR A 534 1.49 12.76 8.67
CA TYR A 534 2.06 11.70 9.51
C TYR A 534 1.70 10.35 8.92
N ILE A 535 2.70 9.51 8.62
CA ILE A 535 2.54 8.21 7.99
C ILE A 535 3.18 7.15 8.87
N GLU A 536 2.47 6.05 9.08
CA GLU A 536 3.04 4.80 9.58
C GLU A 536 2.76 3.73 8.52
N ASN A 537 3.82 3.15 7.97
CA ASN A 537 3.68 2.18 6.89
C ASN A 537 4.77 1.09 6.93
N GLN A 538 4.39 -0.16 6.71
CA GLN A 538 5.33 -1.29 6.60
C GLN A 538 6.35 -1.10 5.48
N TYR A 539 5.94 -0.49 4.36
CA TYR A 539 6.83 -0.20 3.24
C TYR A 539 6.75 1.26 2.86
N PHE A 540 7.88 1.81 2.42
CA PHE A 540 7.92 3.14 1.85
C PHE A 540 8.88 3.19 0.65
N LEU A 541 8.38 2.76 -0.50
CA LEU A 541 9.11 2.78 -1.76
C LEU A 541 8.15 3.11 -2.90
N GLY A 542 8.62 3.74 -3.98
CA GLY A 542 7.77 4.04 -5.12
C GLY A 542 8.22 5.25 -5.95
N SER A 543 7.36 5.63 -6.90
CA SER A 543 7.62 6.69 -7.88
C SER A 543 8.95 6.46 -8.63
N SER A 544 9.22 5.21 -9.01
CA SER A 544 10.52 4.81 -9.54
C SER A 544 10.91 5.59 -10.78
N TYR A 545 9.95 6.05 -11.58
CA TYR A 545 10.18 6.89 -12.77
C TYR A 545 11.00 8.17 -12.48
N ALA A 546 11.03 8.65 -11.24
CA ALA A 546 11.78 9.84 -10.81
C ALA A 546 13.11 9.51 -10.10
N TRP A 547 13.44 8.23 -9.93
CA TRP A 547 14.73 7.81 -9.39
C TRP A 547 15.88 8.10 -10.36
N ARG A 548 17.11 8.23 -9.83
CA ARG A 548 18.30 8.39 -10.67
C ARG A 548 18.66 7.09 -11.37
N SER A 549 19.07 7.21 -12.63
CA SER A 549 19.84 6.18 -13.31
C SER A 549 21.27 6.16 -12.76
N GLY A 550 21.75 5.02 -12.25
CA GLY A 550 23.04 4.90 -11.58
C GLY A 550 23.03 3.84 -10.46
N GLU A 551 24.20 3.50 -9.93
CA GLU A 551 24.36 2.52 -8.83
C GLU A 551 23.68 1.16 -9.09
N GLY A 552 24.02 0.53 -10.23
CA GLY A 552 23.53 -0.80 -10.58
C GLY A 552 22.13 -0.86 -11.21
N VAL A 553 21.40 0.26 -11.33
CA VAL A 553 20.17 0.37 -12.13
C VAL A 553 20.48 1.10 -13.44
N THR A 554 20.64 0.33 -14.51
CA THR A 554 20.90 0.85 -15.87
C THR A 554 19.64 1.37 -16.54
N LYS A 555 18.46 0.85 -16.15
CA LYS A 555 17.15 1.21 -16.71
C LYS A 555 16.10 1.28 -15.60
N VAL A 556 15.78 2.50 -15.20
CA VAL A 556 14.78 2.79 -14.16
C VAL A 556 13.37 2.38 -14.60
N GLU A 557 13.15 2.31 -15.91
CA GLU A 557 11.87 1.93 -16.54
C GLU A 557 11.53 0.45 -16.31
N GLU A 558 12.52 -0.40 -15.99
CA GLU A 558 12.32 -1.83 -15.73
C GLU A 558 11.78 -2.11 -14.32
N ILE A 559 11.93 -1.16 -13.38
CA ILE A 559 11.48 -1.28 -11.99
C ILE A 559 9.95 -1.33 -11.89
N ASN A 560 9.26 -0.45 -12.63
CA ASN A 560 7.79 -0.37 -12.68
C ASN A 560 7.10 -0.16 -11.31
N ALA A 561 7.72 0.55 -10.37
CA ALA A 561 7.07 1.03 -9.15
C ALA A 561 6.50 2.44 -9.37
N LEU A 562 5.50 2.53 -10.24
CA LEU A 562 5.01 3.77 -10.86
C LEU A 562 4.03 4.57 -9.99
N HIS A 563 3.60 4.06 -8.83
CA HIS A 563 2.66 4.81 -7.99
C HIS A 563 3.24 6.14 -7.50
N LEU A 564 2.37 7.13 -7.24
CA LEU A 564 2.79 8.53 -7.12
C LEU A 564 3.11 9.01 -5.70
N ILE A 565 2.83 8.21 -4.66
CA ILE A 565 2.81 8.66 -3.26
C ILE A 565 4.11 9.38 -2.84
N PRO A 566 5.31 8.77 -3.01
CA PRO A 566 6.56 9.46 -2.64
C PRO A 566 6.82 10.77 -3.39
N ARG A 567 6.50 10.81 -4.69
CA ARG A 567 6.68 12.02 -5.51
C ARG A 567 5.67 13.11 -5.18
N GLU A 568 4.41 12.77 -4.90
CA GLU A 568 3.40 13.74 -4.44
C GLU A 568 3.80 14.37 -3.09
N LEU A 569 4.35 13.58 -2.16
CA LEU A 569 4.83 14.09 -0.86
C LEU A 569 5.97 15.10 -1.03
N SER A 570 6.99 14.76 -1.82
CA SER A 570 8.15 15.63 -2.06
C SER A 570 7.79 16.89 -2.84
N LEU A 571 6.93 16.80 -3.86
CA LEU A 571 6.41 17.97 -4.58
C LEU A 571 5.51 18.84 -3.68
N LYS A 572 4.70 18.24 -2.81
CA LYS A 572 3.95 19.00 -1.80
C LYS A 572 4.91 19.78 -0.90
N ILE A 573 5.95 19.16 -0.34
CA ILE A 573 6.95 19.87 0.47
C ILE A 573 7.61 21.00 -0.32
N ALA A 574 8.08 20.72 -1.54
CA ALA A 574 8.72 21.71 -2.41
C ALA A 574 7.81 22.92 -2.67
N SER A 575 6.53 22.69 -2.94
CA SER A 575 5.55 23.77 -3.14
C SER A 575 5.35 24.64 -1.89
N LYS A 576 5.40 24.06 -0.69
CA LYS A 576 5.24 24.79 0.57
C LYS A 576 6.48 25.62 0.88
N ILE A 577 7.67 25.08 0.60
CA ILE A 577 8.93 25.82 0.67
C ILE A 577 8.90 27.01 -0.29
N ASP A 578 8.46 26.79 -1.54
CA ASP A 578 8.35 27.86 -2.52
C ASP A 578 7.35 28.94 -2.10
N ALA A 579 6.22 28.55 -1.51
CA ALA A 579 5.24 29.47 -0.92
C ALA A 579 5.72 30.17 0.35
N GLY A 580 6.84 29.74 0.97
CA GLY A 580 7.27 30.22 2.29
C GLY A 580 6.35 29.78 3.43
N GLU A 581 5.56 28.73 3.21
CA GLU A 581 4.60 28.20 4.16
C GLU A 581 5.19 27.02 4.92
N ARG A 582 4.97 26.98 6.23
CA ARG A 582 5.49 25.89 7.04
C ARG A 582 4.72 24.59 6.79
N PHE A 583 5.46 23.51 6.54
CA PHE A 583 4.92 22.17 6.33
C PHE A 583 5.90 21.12 6.85
N ALA A 584 5.39 19.98 7.32
CA ALA A 584 6.22 18.86 7.77
C ALA A 584 5.62 17.51 7.40
N VAL A 585 6.47 16.56 7.03
CA VAL A 585 6.13 15.16 6.78
C VAL A 585 6.95 14.29 7.71
N TYR A 586 6.24 13.39 8.40
CA TYR A 586 6.80 12.42 9.34
C TYR A 586 6.43 11.03 8.82
N VAL A 587 7.43 10.17 8.63
CA VAL A 587 7.26 8.80 8.12
C VAL A 587 7.86 7.83 9.12
N VAL A 588 7.07 6.90 9.62
CA VAL A 588 7.51 5.79 10.47
C VAL A 588 7.42 4.50 9.65
N VAL A 589 8.55 3.82 9.51
CA VAL A 589 8.70 2.54 8.80
C VAL A 589 9.31 1.52 9.76
N PRO A 590 9.18 0.20 9.52
CA PRO A 590 9.94 -0.76 10.31
C PRO A 590 11.45 -0.55 10.09
N MET A 591 12.28 -1.01 11.02
CA MET A 591 13.73 -0.88 10.87
C MET A 591 14.20 -1.57 9.59
N TRP A 592 13.67 -2.77 9.34
CA TRP A 592 13.67 -3.47 8.06
C TRP A 592 12.33 -4.22 7.88
N PRO A 593 11.91 -4.56 6.65
CA PRO A 593 10.76 -5.43 6.42
C PRO A 593 10.95 -6.82 7.04
N GLU A 594 9.91 -7.38 7.66
CA GLU A 594 9.93 -8.67 8.35
C GLU A 594 10.58 -9.79 7.52
N GLY A 595 11.44 -10.56 8.19
CA GLY A 595 12.22 -11.65 7.60
C GLY A 595 13.71 -11.51 7.92
N VAL A 596 14.49 -12.51 7.53
CA VAL A 596 15.95 -12.48 7.77
C VAL A 596 16.55 -11.26 7.06
N PRO A 597 17.17 -10.32 7.79
CA PRO A 597 17.50 -9.00 7.23
C PRO A 597 18.62 -9.05 6.18
N GLU A 598 19.47 -10.08 6.20
CA GLU A 598 20.48 -10.35 5.17
C GLU A 598 19.91 -10.98 3.89
N SER A 599 18.65 -11.43 3.89
CA SER A 599 18.06 -12.09 2.73
C SER A 599 17.98 -11.15 1.52
N ASP A 600 18.08 -11.72 0.33
CA ASP A 600 17.99 -10.98 -0.94
C ASP A 600 16.71 -10.15 -1.06
N SER A 601 15.59 -10.65 -0.50
CA SER A 601 14.31 -9.94 -0.52
C SER A 601 14.35 -8.68 0.33
N VAL A 602 14.75 -8.80 1.61
CA VAL A 602 14.82 -7.66 2.54
C VAL A 602 15.84 -6.63 2.04
N GLN A 603 17.01 -7.08 1.58
CA GLN A 603 18.05 -6.20 1.05
C GLN A 603 17.59 -5.45 -0.22
N ALA A 604 16.84 -6.10 -1.12
CA ALA A 604 16.30 -5.44 -2.31
C ALA A 604 15.26 -4.37 -1.93
N ILE A 605 14.38 -4.66 -0.99
CA ILE A 605 13.35 -3.72 -0.53
C ILE A 605 13.99 -2.50 0.15
N LEU A 606 15.03 -2.71 0.97
CA LEU A 606 15.80 -1.62 1.59
C LEU A 606 16.49 -0.73 0.53
N ASP A 607 16.99 -1.31 -0.57
CA ASP A 607 17.55 -0.51 -1.68
C ASP A 607 16.47 0.34 -2.36
N TRP A 608 15.26 -0.19 -2.57
CA TRP A 608 14.13 0.57 -3.13
C TRP A 608 13.66 1.69 -2.20
N GLN A 609 13.60 1.43 -0.89
CA GLN A 609 13.30 2.45 0.12
C GLN A 609 14.36 3.55 0.10
N ARG A 610 15.66 3.20 0.11
CA ARG A 610 16.77 4.15 0.01
C ARG A 610 16.64 5.05 -1.22
N ARG A 611 16.43 4.47 -2.41
CA ARG A 611 16.29 5.25 -3.66
C ARG A 611 15.10 6.20 -3.63
N THR A 612 14.00 5.76 -3.01
CA THR A 612 12.80 6.58 -2.81
C THR A 612 13.10 7.75 -1.87
N MET A 613 13.74 7.50 -0.73
CA MET A 613 14.17 8.54 0.21
C MET A 613 15.12 9.53 -0.45
N GLU A 614 16.11 9.04 -1.22
CA GLU A 614 17.09 9.87 -1.92
C GLU A 614 16.42 10.79 -2.96
N MET A 615 15.47 10.27 -3.74
CA MET A 615 14.66 11.06 -4.66
C MET A 615 13.94 12.19 -3.91
N MET A 616 13.27 11.88 -2.81
CA MET A 616 12.50 12.87 -2.06
C MET A 616 13.38 13.93 -1.38
N TYR A 617 14.45 13.52 -0.70
CA TYR A 617 15.37 14.46 -0.05
C TYR A 617 16.03 15.39 -1.06
N ARG A 618 16.36 14.89 -2.25
CA ARG A 618 16.87 15.71 -3.35
C ARG A 618 15.87 16.78 -3.77
N ASP A 619 14.60 16.43 -3.97
CA ASP A 619 13.57 17.39 -4.36
C ASP A 619 13.42 18.50 -3.32
N VAL A 620 13.41 18.13 -2.03
CA VAL A 620 13.36 19.07 -0.90
C VAL A 620 14.62 19.95 -0.86
N ALA A 621 15.81 19.37 -1.01
CA ALA A 621 17.08 20.10 -0.99
C ALA A 621 17.19 21.10 -2.15
N VAL A 622 16.74 20.73 -3.35
CA VAL A 622 16.66 21.62 -4.51
C VAL A 622 15.69 22.77 -4.24
N ALA A 623 14.53 22.51 -3.66
CA ALA A 623 13.57 23.56 -3.30
C ALA A 623 14.14 24.54 -2.26
N ILE A 624 14.81 24.03 -1.21
CA ILE A 624 15.51 24.85 -0.20
C ILE A 624 16.56 25.75 -0.86
N GLN A 625 17.39 25.18 -1.73
CA GLN A 625 18.44 25.91 -2.44
C GLN A 625 17.85 26.98 -3.36
N ALA A 626 16.83 26.63 -4.15
CA ALA A 626 16.17 27.55 -5.08
C ALA A 626 15.51 28.73 -4.34
N LYS A 627 14.94 28.49 -3.15
CA LYS A 627 14.36 29.53 -2.31
C LYS A 627 15.41 30.40 -1.60
N GLY A 628 16.66 29.94 -1.51
CA GLY A 628 17.75 30.66 -0.84
C GLY A 628 17.64 30.68 0.68
N ILE A 629 16.94 29.72 1.29
CA ILE A 629 16.79 29.63 2.75
C ILE A 629 17.84 28.70 3.37
N ARG A 630 18.23 28.99 4.60
CA ARG A 630 19.10 28.11 5.40
C ARG A 630 18.23 27.16 6.23
N ALA A 631 17.92 26.00 5.67
CA ALA A 631 17.19 24.93 6.34
C ALA A 631 17.81 23.56 6.02
N ASP A 632 17.61 22.59 6.91
CA ASP A 632 17.96 21.19 6.64
C ASP A 632 16.76 20.49 5.98
N PRO A 633 16.94 19.58 5.00
CA PRO A 633 15.83 18.80 4.46
C PRO A 633 15.02 18.06 5.53
N THR A 634 15.67 17.63 6.62
CA THR A 634 15.00 17.01 7.78
C THR A 634 14.16 18.00 8.59
N ASP A 635 14.25 19.30 8.34
CA ASP A 635 13.27 20.25 8.87
C ASP A 635 11.89 20.05 8.21
N TYR A 636 11.79 19.39 7.06
CA TYR A 636 10.53 19.20 6.33
C TYR A 636 10.14 17.74 6.14
N LEU A 637 11.11 16.82 5.98
CA LEU A 637 10.87 15.41 5.72
C LEU A 637 11.67 14.55 6.70
N ASN A 638 10.99 13.79 7.56
CA ASN A 638 11.62 12.99 8.60
C ASN A 638 11.23 11.53 8.48
N PHE A 639 12.22 10.64 8.61
CA PHE A 639 12.03 9.20 8.63
C PHE A 639 12.44 8.63 9.99
N PHE A 640 11.60 7.75 10.52
CA PHE A 640 11.77 7.10 11.81
C PHE A 640 11.51 5.59 11.68
N CYS A 641 11.98 4.85 12.66
CA CYS A 641 11.55 3.48 12.93
C CYS A 641 11.24 3.31 14.42
N LEU A 642 10.65 2.16 14.79
CA LEU A 642 10.37 1.83 16.18
C LEU A 642 11.30 0.74 16.70
N GLY A 643 11.62 0.81 17.99
CA GLY A 643 12.42 -0.20 18.67
C GLY A 643 12.19 -0.18 20.16
N ASN A 644 12.51 -1.30 20.79
CA ASN A 644 12.50 -1.40 22.24
C ASN A 644 13.84 -1.95 22.74
N ARG A 645 14.15 -1.64 23.99
CA ARG A 645 15.31 -2.17 24.69
C ARG A 645 15.00 -2.26 26.17
N GLU A 646 14.99 -3.47 26.72
CA GLU A 646 14.55 -3.73 28.09
C GLU A 646 15.74 -4.00 29.01
N ARG A 647 15.79 -3.36 30.17
CA ARG A 647 16.73 -3.71 31.22
C ARG A 647 16.45 -5.11 31.75
N ALA A 648 17.52 -5.80 32.12
CA ALA A 648 17.40 -7.03 32.87
C ALA A 648 16.72 -6.75 34.22
N VAL A 649 15.72 -7.56 34.57
CA VAL A 649 15.05 -7.44 35.87
C VAL A 649 16.01 -7.93 36.98
N PRO A 650 16.16 -7.21 38.11
CA PRO A 650 16.90 -7.73 39.27
C PRO A 650 16.31 -9.06 39.77
N GLY A 651 17.12 -10.10 39.92
CA GLY A 651 16.65 -11.48 40.16
C GLY A 651 16.36 -12.28 38.88
N GLY A 652 16.50 -11.63 37.71
CA GLY A 652 16.33 -12.19 36.38
C GLY A 652 14.89 -12.13 35.87
N ASP A 653 14.74 -12.24 34.55
CA ASP A 653 13.40 -12.32 33.91
C ASP A 653 12.61 -13.52 34.44
N LYS A 654 11.28 -13.38 34.51
CA LYS A 654 10.38 -14.44 34.97
C LYS A 654 10.44 -15.68 34.08
N TYR A 655 10.40 -15.48 32.77
CA TYR A 655 10.62 -16.56 31.81
C TYR A 655 12.10 -16.93 31.75
N LYS A 656 12.41 -18.21 31.98
CA LYS A 656 13.75 -18.77 31.79
C LYS A 656 13.70 -19.77 30.63
N PRO A 657 14.26 -19.43 29.46
CA PRO A 657 14.27 -20.36 28.35
C PRO A 657 15.09 -21.61 28.71
N PRO A 658 14.61 -22.82 28.39
CA PRO A 658 15.36 -24.07 28.61
C PRO A 658 16.56 -24.24 27.67
N GLU A 659 16.57 -23.52 26.54
CA GLU A 659 17.62 -23.56 25.52
C GLU A 659 18.20 -22.16 25.28
N HIS A 660 19.29 -22.10 24.51
CA HIS A 660 19.91 -20.85 24.09
C HIS A 660 20.04 -20.80 22.56
N PRO A 661 20.06 -19.60 21.97
CA PRO A 661 20.41 -19.42 20.55
C PRO A 661 21.82 -19.97 20.26
N ASP A 662 22.05 -20.35 19.01
CA ASP A 662 23.37 -20.81 18.57
C ASP A 662 24.41 -19.68 18.68
N PRO A 663 25.67 -19.97 19.01
CA PRO A 663 26.74 -18.98 19.09
C PRO A 663 26.91 -18.16 17.80
N ASP A 664 27.36 -16.92 17.94
CA ASP A 664 27.66 -15.98 16.83
C ASP A 664 26.51 -15.69 15.85
N THR A 665 25.27 -15.94 16.28
CA THR A 665 24.05 -15.59 15.53
C THR A 665 23.51 -14.20 15.89
N ASP A 666 22.73 -13.64 14.97
CA ASP A 666 21.94 -12.41 15.17
C ASP A 666 21.01 -12.55 16.37
N TYR A 667 20.41 -13.74 16.53
CA TYR A 667 19.52 -14.07 17.63
C TYR A 667 20.23 -13.96 18.99
N MET A 668 21.41 -14.59 19.13
CA MET A 668 22.20 -14.49 20.35
C MET A 668 22.60 -13.04 20.66
N ARG A 669 23.02 -12.28 19.64
CA ARG A 669 23.41 -10.88 19.80
C ARG A 669 22.25 -9.99 20.27
N ALA A 670 21.08 -10.11 19.65
CA ALA A 670 19.88 -9.38 20.03
C ALA A 670 19.37 -9.77 21.43
N GLN A 671 19.42 -11.07 21.77
CA GLN A 671 19.09 -11.58 23.10
C GLN A 671 20.01 -10.99 24.19
N ASN A 672 21.32 -10.97 23.95
CA ASN A 672 22.30 -10.42 24.88
C ASN A 672 22.20 -8.89 25.03
N ALA A 673 22.04 -8.17 23.91
CA ALA A 673 21.88 -6.72 23.89
C ALA A 673 20.51 -6.26 24.43
N ARG A 674 19.56 -7.18 24.57
CA ARG A 674 18.18 -7.00 25.05
C ARG A 674 17.40 -5.96 24.27
N ARG A 675 17.58 -5.94 22.94
CA ARG A 675 16.96 -4.98 22.04
C ARG A 675 16.45 -5.65 20.78
N PHE A 676 15.39 -5.10 20.21
CA PHE A 676 14.90 -5.46 18.89
C PHE A 676 14.02 -4.35 18.33
N MET A 677 13.76 -4.36 17.03
CA MET A 677 12.76 -3.45 16.46
C MET A 677 11.37 -3.79 16.99
N ILE A 678 10.52 -2.78 17.09
CA ILE A 678 9.07 -2.97 17.14
C ILE A 678 8.63 -2.92 15.68
N TYR A 679 7.98 -3.98 15.21
CA TYR A 679 7.63 -4.07 13.81
C TYR A 679 6.45 -3.17 13.49
N VAL A 680 6.67 -2.20 12.61
CA VAL A 680 5.64 -1.28 12.12
C VAL A 680 4.91 -1.97 10.98
N HIS A 681 3.80 -2.61 11.30
CA HIS A 681 2.91 -3.23 10.31
C HIS A 681 1.75 -2.32 9.92
N ALA A 682 1.57 -1.16 10.58
CA ALA A 682 0.53 -0.19 10.24
C ALA A 682 0.52 0.18 8.74
N LYS A 683 -0.65 0.60 8.24
CA LYS A 683 -0.82 1.23 6.92
C LYS A 683 -1.75 2.43 7.03
N THR A 684 -1.26 3.48 7.67
CA THR A 684 -2.05 4.65 8.08
C THR A 684 -1.41 5.95 7.61
N MET A 685 -2.24 6.92 7.25
CA MET A 685 -1.82 8.29 6.98
C MET A 685 -2.79 9.28 7.64
N ILE A 686 -2.26 10.21 8.44
CA ILE A 686 -2.98 11.31 9.07
C ILE A 686 -2.57 12.61 8.40
N VAL A 687 -3.55 13.42 8.02
CA VAL A 687 -3.35 14.72 7.37
C VAL A 687 -4.03 15.81 8.20
N ASP A 688 -3.25 16.81 8.58
CA ASP A 688 -3.70 18.05 9.25
C ASP A 688 -4.55 17.85 10.52
N ASP A 689 -4.38 16.71 11.20
CA ASP A 689 -5.17 16.28 12.37
C ASP A 689 -6.69 16.16 12.09
N GLU A 690 -7.13 16.24 10.82
CA GLU A 690 -8.55 16.26 10.43
C GLU A 690 -8.99 15.09 9.56
N TYR A 691 -8.07 14.50 8.79
CA TYR A 691 -8.35 13.38 7.89
C TYR A 691 -7.40 12.21 8.16
N ILE A 692 -7.91 10.99 8.07
CA ILE A 692 -7.15 9.76 8.27
C ILE A 692 -7.47 8.73 7.18
N ILE A 693 -6.46 8.00 6.73
CA ILE A 693 -6.60 6.75 5.97
C ILE A 693 -6.11 5.61 6.85
N VAL A 694 -6.91 4.54 6.98
CA VAL A 694 -6.53 3.27 7.62
C VAL A 694 -6.91 2.13 6.69
N GLY A 695 -6.03 1.15 6.50
CA GLY A 695 -6.33 0.00 5.65
C GLY A 695 -5.24 -1.06 5.67
N SER A 696 -5.23 -1.89 4.63
CA SER A 696 -4.24 -2.96 4.43
C SER A 696 -3.10 -2.57 3.46
N ALA A 697 -3.26 -1.49 2.70
CA ALA A 697 -2.40 -1.12 1.59
C ALA A 697 -1.09 -0.44 2.01
N ASN A 698 0.03 -1.08 1.67
CA ASN A 698 1.36 -0.55 1.87
C ASN A 698 1.72 0.56 0.87
N ILE A 699 2.69 1.43 1.20
CA ILE A 699 3.27 2.38 0.23
C ILE A 699 4.36 1.65 -0.55
N ASN A 700 3.88 0.80 -1.46
CA ASN A 700 4.65 0.10 -2.47
C ASN A 700 3.74 -0.13 -3.70
N GLN A 701 4.31 -0.57 -4.81
CA GLN A 701 3.56 -0.87 -6.02
C GLN A 701 2.65 -2.07 -5.83
N ARG A 702 3.06 -3.13 -5.12
CA ARG A 702 2.21 -4.30 -4.82
C ARG A 702 0.81 -3.92 -4.31
N SER A 703 0.71 -2.96 -3.40
CA SER A 703 -0.57 -2.51 -2.83
C SER A 703 -1.22 -1.36 -3.62
N MET A 704 -0.44 -0.47 -4.26
CA MET A 704 -0.97 0.75 -4.90
C MET A 704 -1.39 0.56 -6.38
N ASP A 705 -1.03 -0.57 -7.00
CA ASP A 705 -1.27 -0.85 -8.43
C ASP A 705 -2.75 -1.02 -8.76
N GLY A 706 -3.48 -1.79 -7.95
CA GLY A 706 -4.84 -2.27 -8.22
C GLY A 706 -4.86 -3.66 -8.87
N GLY A 707 -3.94 -3.94 -9.81
CA GLY A 707 -3.85 -5.24 -10.52
C GLY A 707 -2.89 -6.27 -9.89
N ARG A 708 -2.30 -5.97 -8.72
CA ARG A 708 -1.35 -6.82 -7.98
C ARG A 708 -2.04 -7.47 -6.76
N ASP A 709 -1.70 -7.09 -5.53
CA ASP A 709 -2.40 -7.58 -4.34
C ASP A 709 -3.78 -6.90 -4.22
N THR A 710 -4.76 -7.62 -3.66
CA THR A 710 -6.04 -6.98 -3.34
C THR A 710 -5.97 -6.33 -1.96
N GLU A 711 -6.36 -5.06 -1.86
CA GLU A 711 -6.30 -4.25 -0.65
C GLU A 711 -7.63 -3.54 -0.37
N ILE A 712 -7.82 -3.09 0.86
CA ILE A 712 -8.96 -2.26 1.27
C ILE A 712 -8.48 -1.19 2.25
N ALA A 713 -9.05 0.01 2.15
CA ALA A 713 -8.84 1.09 3.10
C ALA A 713 -10.11 1.91 3.28
N MET A 714 -10.20 2.61 4.40
CA MET A 714 -11.16 3.70 4.60
C MET A 714 -10.41 5.01 4.69
N GLY A 715 -10.99 6.07 4.14
CA GLY A 715 -10.59 7.44 4.44
C GLY A 715 -11.75 8.17 5.11
N ALA A 716 -11.44 8.88 6.19
CA ALA A 716 -12.46 9.46 7.03
C ALA A 716 -12.04 10.79 7.66
N TYR A 717 -13.03 11.61 7.95
CA TYR A 717 -12.89 12.83 8.75
C TYR A 717 -14.16 13.10 9.53
N GLN A 718 -14.04 13.92 10.57
CA GLN A 718 -15.18 14.43 11.30
C GLN A 718 -15.53 15.84 10.81
N PRO A 719 -16.69 16.05 10.15
CA PRO A 719 -17.08 17.34 9.59
C PRO A 719 -17.13 18.51 10.59
N ASN A 720 -17.36 18.20 11.87
CA ASN A 720 -17.41 19.19 12.95
C ASN A 720 -16.03 19.54 13.54
N TYR A 721 -14.95 18.87 13.11
CA TYR A 721 -13.59 19.03 13.65
C TYR A 721 -12.55 19.23 12.55
N LEU A 722 -12.87 20.04 11.55
CA LEU A 722 -11.94 20.40 10.49
C LEU A 722 -10.97 21.51 10.91
N ALA A 723 -9.74 21.43 10.40
CA ALA A 723 -8.73 22.46 10.53
C ALA A 723 -9.06 23.59 9.54
N SER A 724 -9.52 24.74 10.03
CA SER A 724 -9.93 25.87 9.18
C SER A 724 -9.36 27.20 9.69
N GLY A 725 -8.63 27.92 8.83
CA GLY A 725 -7.99 29.19 9.18
C GLY A 725 -7.13 29.07 10.45
N ASN A 726 -7.52 29.77 11.52
CA ASN A 726 -6.82 29.78 12.81
C ASN A 726 -7.28 28.71 13.81
N ARG A 727 -8.23 27.83 13.44
CA ARG A 727 -8.75 26.78 14.33
C ARG A 727 -8.15 25.43 13.95
N PRO A 728 -7.37 24.80 14.83
CA PRO A 728 -6.84 23.48 14.57
C PRO A 728 -7.90 22.40 14.82
N ALA A 729 -7.80 21.28 14.09
CA ALA A 729 -8.64 20.11 14.34
C ALA A 729 -8.31 19.51 15.72
N ARG A 730 -9.37 19.20 16.49
CA ARG A 730 -9.28 18.66 17.86
C ARG A 730 -10.31 17.54 18.09
N GLY A 731 -10.61 16.78 17.04
CA GLY A 731 -11.46 15.60 17.07
C GLY A 731 -10.70 14.32 17.41
N GLN A 732 -11.31 13.18 17.10
CA GLN A 732 -10.74 11.85 17.31
C GLN A 732 -9.44 11.62 16.52
N VAL A 733 -9.30 12.16 15.31
CA VAL A 733 -8.04 12.05 14.52
C VAL A 733 -6.86 12.70 15.26
N HIS A 734 -7.05 13.92 15.77
CA HIS A 734 -6.09 14.60 16.63
C HIS A 734 -5.77 13.81 17.91
N GLY A 735 -6.79 13.26 18.56
CA GLY A 735 -6.65 12.45 19.77
C GLY A 735 -5.82 11.19 19.52
N PHE A 736 -6.14 10.47 18.45
CA PHE A 736 -5.44 9.26 18.03
C PHE A 736 -3.97 9.54 17.70
N ARG A 737 -3.68 10.60 16.93
CA ARG A 737 -2.31 11.01 16.62
C ARG A 737 -1.51 11.39 17.87
N LEU A 738 -2.13 12.00 18.88
CA LEU A 738 -1.47 12.26 20.17
C LEU A 738 -1.23 10.98 20.97
N ALA A 739 -2.14 10.00 20.89
CA ALA A 739 -1.98 8.72 21.58
C ALA A 739 -0.82 7.89 20.99
N LEU A 740 -0.72 7.84 19.66
CA LEU A 740 0.43 7.25 18.95
C LEU A 740 1.73 7.97 19.33
N TRP A 741 1.74 9.30 19.32
CA TRP A 741 2.95 10.04 19.72
C TRP A 741 3.30 9.88 21.20
N HIS A 742 2.31 9.63 22.07
CA HIS A 742 2.55 9.33 23.47
C HIS A 742 3.23 7.97 23.63
N GLU A 743 2.76 6.94 22.93
CA GLU A 743 3.42 5.63 22.85
C GLU A 743 4.85 5.79 22.33
N HIS A 744 5.00 6.39 21.14
CA HIS A 744 6.27 6.42 20.42
C HIS A 744 7.32 7.28 21.10
N LEU A 745 6.95 8.45 21.64
CA LEU A 745 7.92 9.35 22.27
C LEU A 745 8.13 9.04 23.77
N GLY A 746 7.21 8.30 24.38
CA GLY A 746 7.27 7.85 25.77
C GLY A 746 7.57 8.97 26.78
N ARG A 747 8.42 8.67 27.76
CA ARG A 747 8.76 9.56 28.90
C ARG A 747 9.63 10.75 28.50
N SER A 748 10.24 10.72 27.31
CA SER A 748 11.16 11.76 26.83
C SER A 748 10.49 13.12 26.59
N VAL A 749 9.17 13.15 26.40
CA VAL A 749 8.40 14.41 26.27
C VAL A 749 7.94 14.93 27.63
N SER A 750 7.65 14.02 28.57
CA SER A 750 7.19 14.35 29.93
C SER A 750 8.30 14.97 30.80
N ALA A 751 9.56 14.59 30.60
CA ALA A 751 10.70 15.07 31.37
C ALA A 751 11.19 16.48 30.97
N ALA A 752 10.77 17.00 29.80
CA ALA A 752 11.30 18.24 29.22
C ALA A 752 10.67 19.55 29.75
N GLY A 753 9.83 19.50 30.80
CA GLY A 753 9.40 20.69 31.58
C GLY A 753 8.59 21.78 30.86
N GLY A 754 8.43 21.77 29.53
CA GLY A 754 7.78 22.85 28.78
C GLY A 754 7.23 22.54 27.38
N ALA A 755 7.25 21.28 26.90
CA ALA A 755 7.15 21.01 25.45
C ALA A 755 5.90 20.24 24.94
N VAL A 756 4.92 19.91 25.79
CA VAL A 756 3.67 19.23 25.34
C VAL A 756 2.87 20.09 24.36
N GLY A 757 2.96 21.42 24.48
CA GLY A 757 2.28 22.36 23.58
C GLY A 757 2.77 22.31 22.14
N ASP A 758 4.05 21.99 21.91
CA ASP A 758 4.62 21.93 20.55
C ASP A 758 4.07 20.74 19.76
N LEU A 759 3.81 19.61 20.43
CA LEU A 759 3.18 18.44 19.80
C LEU A 759 1.75 18.72 19.29
N LEU A 760 1.12 19.81 19.73
CA LEU A 760 -0.18 20.27 19.24
C LEU A 760 -0.10 21.03 17.90
N ARG A 761 1.12 21.30 17.42
CA ARG A 761 1.43 21.98 16.16
C ARG A 761 2.50 21.22 15.36
N PRO A 762 2.14 20.06 14.76
CA PRO A 762 3.11 19.21 14.07
C PRO A 762 3.79 19.87 12.86
N SER A 763 3.18 20.88 12.25
CA SER A 763 3.83 21.64 11.19
C SER A 763 5.01 22.48 11.71
N SER A 764 4.99 22.93 12.97
CA SER A 764 5.99 23.87 13.49
C SER A 764 7.41 23.29 13.51
N LEU A 765 8.41 24.16 13.32
CA LEU A 765 9.82 23.75 13.42
C LEU A 765 10.17 23.28 14.84
N ALA A 766 9.58 23.89 15.87
CA ALA A 766 9.75 23.49 17.27
C ALA A 766 9.32 22.03 17.49
N CYS A 767 8.14 21.65 16.96
CA CYS A 767 7.67 20.27 17.00
C CYS A 767 8.61 19.32 16.26
N VAL A 768 9.00 19.64 15.02
CA VAL A 768 9.94 18.80 14.25
C VAL A 768 11.24 18.59 15.03
N LYS A 769 11.84 19.66 15.57
CA LYS A 769 13.08 19.53 16.36
C LYS A 769 12.88 18.71 17.63
N LEU A 770 11.77 18.90 18.34
CA LEU A 770 11.45 18.12 19.54
C LEU A 770 11.37 16.62 19.24
N VAL A 771 10.59 16.25 18.22
CA VAL A 771 10.41 14.86 17.79
C VAL A 771 11.74 14.27 17.31
N SER A 772 12.44 14.94 16.39
CA SER A 772 13.67 14.42 15.82
C SER A 772 14.81 14.34 16.83
N GLN A 773 14.88 15.24 17.82
CA GLN A 773 15.86 15.13 18.91
C GLN A 773 15.55 13.99 19.87
N ALA A 774 14.27 13.77 20.22
CA ALA A 774 13.87 12.62 21.02
C ALA A 774 14.24 11.32 20.30
N ALA A 775 13.92 11.23 19.00
CA ALA A 775 14.19 10.06 18.18
C ALA A 775 15.70 9.77 18.01
N LYS A 776 16.54 10.81 17.90
CA LYS A 776 18.01 10.65 17.88
C LYS A 776 18.54 10.10 19.21
N ARG A 777 18.08 10.62 20.35
CA ARG A 777 18.47 10.12 21.67
C ARG A 777 18.04 8.67 21.89
N HIS A 778 16.84 8.30 21.44
CA HIS A 778 16.39 6.91 21.49
C HIS A 778 17.24 5.99 20.62
N TRP A 779 17.57 6.41 19.38
CA TRP A 779 18.49 5.66 18.52
C TRP A 779 19.87 5.46 19.19
N GLU A 780 20.46 6.51 19.74
CA GLU A 780 21.74 6.42 20.45
C GLU A 780 21.67 5.43 21.63
N ALA A 781 20.60 5.51 22.44
CA ALA A 781 20.39 4.57 23.55
C ALA A 781 20.16 3.13 23.06
N PHE A 782 19.39 2.94 22.00
CA PHE A 782 19.12 1.64 21.39
C PHE A 782 20.40 1.02 20.82
N ALA A 783 21.16 1.78 20.03
CA ALA A 783 22.37 1.32 19.33
C ALA A 783 23.60 1.19 20.25
N SER A 784 23.62 1.82 21.43
CA SER A 784 24.77 1.81 22.33
C SER A 784 25.22 0.43 22.83
N GLY A 785 26.54 0.24 22.97
CA GLY A 785 27.18 -0.84 23.73
C GLY A 785 27.48 -2.15 22.97
N ASP A 786 28.57 -2.80 23.35
CA ASP A 786 29.00 -4.12 22.88
C ASP A 786 28.26 -5.24 23.63
N TYR A 787 26.94 -5.34 23.44
CA TYR A 787 26.09 -6.42 23.97
C TYR A 787 25.85 -6.44 25.50
N ALA A 788 26.25 -5.41 26.24
CA ALA A 788 25.91 -5.30 27.66
C ALA A 788 24.40 -4.96 27.86
N PRO A 789 23.72 -5.57 28.85
CA PRO A 789 22.35 -5.21 29.20
C PRO A 789 22.23 -3.73 29.55
N PRO A 790 21.14 -3.05 29.15
CA PRO A 790 20.98 -1.63 29.43
C PRO A 790 20.70 -1.43 30.94
N ARG A 791 21.12 -0.27 31.47
CA ARG A 791 20.85 0.09 32.88
C ARG A 791 19.39 0.45 33.14
N GLU A 792 18.73 0.99 32.11
CA GLU A 792 17.34 1.44 32.13
C GLU A 792 16.64 0.98 30.85
N ASP A 793 15.31 0.88 30.89
CA ASP A 793 14.51 0.64 29.69
C ASP A 793 14.60 1.84 28.75
N LEU A 794 14.44 1.58 27.44
CA LEU A 794 14.33 2.65 26.46
C LEU A 794 13.17 3.59 26.86
N PRO A 795 13.39 4.91 26.91
CA PRO A 795 12.39 5.84 27.46
C PRO A 795 11.19 6.08 26.52
N GLY A 796 11.31 5.72 25.24
CA GLY A 796 10.26 5.72 24.22
C GLY A 796 10.75 4.95 22.99
N HIS A 797 9.85 4.63 22.06
CA HIS A 797 10.10 3.70 20.97
C HIS A 797 10.56 4.34 19.65
N LEU A 798 10.23 5.62 19.43
CA LEU A 798 10.55 6.32 18.18
C LEU A 798 12.05 6.53 18.06
N MET A 799 12.66 6.03 16.99
CA MET A 799 14.08 6.20 16.69
C MET A 799 14.25 6.89 15.34
N ALA A 800 15.26 7.75 15.23
CA ALA A 800 15.64 8.28 13.92
C ALA A 800 16.03 7.11 13.02
N TYR A 801 15.49 7.05 11.80
CA TYR A 801 15.89 6.00 10.86
C TYR A 801 17.41 6.13 10.60
N PRO A 802 18.20 5.04 10.59
CA PRO A 802 19.66 5.10 10.70
C PRO A 802 20.39 5.51 9.41
N VAL A 803 19.91 6.57 8.77
CA VAL A 803 20.46 7.16 7.56
C VAL A 803 20.58 8.68 7.72
N SER A 804 21.48 9.28 6.95
CA SER A 804 21.68 10.72 6.88
C SER A 804 21.76 11.18 5.44
N TRP A 805 21.23 12.36 5.18
CA TRP A 805 21.46 13.07 3.92
C TRP A 805 22.83 13.75 3.96
N THR A 806 23.64 13.58 2.91
CA THR A 806 24.99 14.18 2.79
C THR A 806 25.20 14.77 1.40
N GLY A 807 26.07 15.78 1.28
CA GLY A 807 26.30 16.57 0.07
C GLY A 807 25.75 17.98 0.23
N GLY A 808 26.46 18.98 -0.30
CA GLY A 808 26.05 20.39 -0.22
C GLY A 808 24.63 20.61 -0.75
N GLY A 809 23.97 21.68 -0.32
CA GLY A 809 22.59 21.98 -0.74
C GLY A 809 22.44 21.89 -2.25
N GLY A 810 21.49 21.07 -2.72
CA GLY A 810 21.17 20.93 -4.14
C GLY A 810 21.13 19.50 -4.68
N ASN A 811 21.35 19.38 -5.99
CA ASN A 811 21.17 18.17 -6.77
C ASN A 811 22.36 17.20 -6.72
N ASP A 812 23.30 17.31 -5.78
CA ASP A 812 24.45 16.38 -5.69
C ASP A 812 24.43 15.54 -4.41
N GLY A 813 23.42 15.74 -3.55
CA GLY A 813 23.32 15.00 -2.31
C GLY A 813 22.95 13.52 -2.50
N LYS A 814 23.29 12.72 -1.49
CA LYS A 814 23.06 11.28 -1.42
C LYS A 814 22.72 10.86 0.00
N LEU A 815 22.02 9.73 0.12
CA LEU A 815 21.76 9.11 1.40
C LEU A 815 22.94 8.22 1.82
N VAL A 816 23.36 8.28 3.08
CA VAL A 816 24.39 7.42 3.68
C VAL A 816 23.86 6.78 4.95
N GLY A 817 24.34 5.59 5.30
CA GLY A 817 24.05 4.96 6.59
C GLY A 817 24.75 5.71 7.73
N VAL A 818 24.05 5.92 8.84
CA VAL A 818 24.68 6.36 10.11
C VAL A 818 25.52 5.22 10.69
N THR A 819 25.08 3.99 10.47
CA THR A 819 25.83 2.74 10.66
C THR A 819 25.82 1.96 9.34
N GLU A 820 26.83 1.11 9.13
CA GLU A 820 26.87 0.27 7.92
C GLU A 820 25.82 -0.85 7.99
N MET A 821 25.77 -1.53 9.14
CA MET A 821 24.82 -2.61 9.42
C MET A 821 23.82 -2.20 10.50
N PHE A 822 22.66 -2.85 10.54
CA PHE A 822 21.76 -2.72 11.68
C PHE A 822 22.40 -3.31 12.95
N PRO A 823 22.08 -2.78 14.14
CA PRO A 823 22.56 -3.35 15.39
C PRO A 823 22.24 -4.84 15.50
N ASP A 824 23.22 -5.63 15.95
CA ASP A 824 23.14 -7.09 16.13
C ASP A 824 23.09 -7.93 14.84
N THR A 825 23.11 -7.33 13.65
CA THR A 825 23.03 -8.06 12.37
C THR A 825 24.27 -7.89 11.50
N LYS A 826 24.30 -8.58 10.36
CA LYS A 826 25.24 -8.37 9.26
C LYS A 826 24.54 -7.74 8.04
N ALA A 827 23.32 -7.26 8.22
CA ALA A 827 22.47 -6.71 7.18
C ALA A 827 22.72 -5.22 6.99
N LYS A 828 22.93 -4.81 5.74
CA LYS A 828 23.22 -3.42 5.39
C LYS A 828 21.98 -2.55 5.59
N VAL A 829 22.17 -1.40 6.23
CA VAL A 829 21.09 -0.41 6.44
C VAL A 829 20.55 0.12 5.11
N LEU A 830 21.45 0.34 4.14
CA LEU A 830 21.10 0.90 2.83
C LEU A 830 20.52 -0.13 1.85
N GLY A 831 20.45 -1.40 2.25
CA GLY A 831 20.07 -2.49 1.38
C GLY A 831 21.10 -2.80 0.28
N ALA A 832 20.71 -3.72 -0.59
CA ALA A 832 21.47 -4.09 -1.77
C ALA A 832 20.51 -4.57 -2.87
N LYS A 833 20.72 -4.10 -4.09
CA LYS A 833 19.97 -4.58 -5.24
C LYS A 833 20.18 -6.10 -5.42
N SER A 834 19.10 -6.87 -5.48
CA SER A 834 19.18 -8.30 -5.81
C SER A 834 19.58 -8.51 -7.27
N ALA A 835 20.44 -9.51 -7.50
CA ALA A 835 20.80 -9.98 -8.83
C ALA A 835 19.82 -11.02 -9.39
N VAL A 836 18.96 -11.58 -8.54
CA VAL A 836 18.14 -12.77 -8.84
C VAL A 836 16.65 -12.43 -8.79
N LEU A 837 16.21 -11.62 -7.82
CA LEU A 837 14.81 -11.27 -7.65
C LEU A 837 14.39 -10.15 -8.62
N PRO A 838 13.40 -10.35 -9.49
CA PRO A 838 12.90 -9.29 -10.34
C PRO A 838 12.15 -8.22 -9.50
N PRO A 839 12.19 -6.94 -9.90
CA PRO A 839 11.54 -5.86 -9.15
C PRO A 839 10.05 -6.09 -8.89
N ILE A 840 9.33 -6.77 -9.79
CA ILE A 840 7.89 -7.05 -9.63
C ILE A 840 7.55 -7.78 -8.32
N LEU A 841 8.49 -8.55 -7.75
CA LEU A 841 8.27 -9.27 -6.49
C LEU A 841 8.56 -8.41 -5.25
N THR A 842 9.47 -7.43 -5.39
CA THR A 842 10.03 -6.62 -4.29
C THR A 842 9.60 -5.16 -4.33
N THR A 843 8.72 -4.78 -5.27
CA THR A 843 8.20 -3.41 -5.45
C THR A 843 6.73 -3.29 -5.18
#